data_AF-A0AAV9KDX7-F1
#
_entry.id   AF-A0AAV9KDX7-F1
#
_cell.length_a   1.000
_cell.length_b   1.000
_cell.length_c   1.000
_cell.angle_alpha   90.00
_cell.angle_beta   90.00
_cell.angle_gamma   90.00
#
_symmetry.space_group_name_H-M   'P 1'
#
loop_
_entity.id
_entity.type
_entity.pdbx_description
1 polymer ?
#
loop_
_entity_poly.entity_id
_entity_poly.type
_entity_poly.pdbx_seq_one_letter_code
_entity_poly.pdbx_strand_id
1 'polypeptide(L)'
;METITTSENSNTHAYTRLDFLNRVCPRGLAVNSIGIKVEGLEKGNESLSSKMAELEKEIETALSKITHLEREGEAALRKIVAVKKKKQAALIKICKLEKEKECTVNKVALLEKEKERTVNKIALLEKEGNAAFCKIAMLEMEKQDTSSKIELLEKEKEDAAKKIAFLEKELETKEEKFGKYMNAQLQREEELRTKFEDFKKHTNAEHQIEKDAAMSKIAMLEMEQQAASSKIEELQKEKEDAAKKIAFFEKELETKEEKIGKYTNTQLQKEEELRTKFKNYKKHTNAEHKIEKDAAMSKIAMLETEQQAASSKIEELEKEKEDAAKKIAFFEKELETKEEKIGKYMNAPLQKEEELRTKFEDYKKHTNAEHKIEKDAAMSKIAMLEKELETKEIQVEDKEPKEKVKELTKTMQKLTEERQYGETLAKQLKGKESETTELVEARKKMISVLSELNYDDVDIGIKKFGAIDSCPFRTACKQKFSRQVAEEKATELCSVWQANVENPKWNPFKTVILTGEVQETIDQEDKHLQQLRKEWGYEVYLAVVIALEEIKEYNKKERTTTHQLWNFEEGRKAMLEEVICLMEEKLMEAKIKDTGFVKVDELKPGTEGVNLIVKVLNTDVVVEKSEEQQSLPSYHYSPFRITRVAESLVGDETGTIILTTRNEQVDLMTPGSILLLYGAKIQIYRGFLRLAVENKMQIKVAEPMEFDVDDDEDCNLSLAEYDAIRKY
;
A
#
# COMPACT_ATOMS: atom_id res chain seq x y z
N MET A 1 -51.34 -66.99 -86.56
CA MET A 1 -50.13 -67.33 -87.34
C MET A 1 -49.71 -68.70 -86.84
N GLU A 2 -49.78 -69.80 -87.57
CA GLU A 2 -49.93 -70.07 -89.00
C GLU A 2 -51.00 -71.14 -89.21
N THR A 3 -51.81 -70.93 -90.25
CA THR A 3 -52.75 -71.88 -90.85
C THR A 3 -51.98 -72.78 -91.82
N ILE A 4 -52.09 -74.10 -91.69
CA ILE A 4 -51.67 -75.06 -92.74
C ILE A 4 -52.89 -75.83 -93.20
N THR A 5 -53.11 -75.77 -94.51
CA THR A 5 -54.17 -76.41 -95.30
C THR A 5 -53.48 -77.29 -96.35
N THR A 6 -54.00 -78.50 -96.59
CA THR A 6 -53.76 -79.40 -97.75
C THR A 6 -54.94 -80.39 -97.74
N SER A 7 -55.94 -80.41 -98.64
CA SER A 7 -55.97 -80.79 -100.08
C SER A 7 -55.18 -82.07 -100.38
N GLU A 8 -55.58 -83.06 -101.19
CA GLU A 8 -56.76 -83.35 -102.01
C GLU A 8 -56.59 -84.80 -102.54
N ASN A 9 -57.71 -85.49 -102.77
CA ASN A 9 -58.03 -86.41 -103.87
C ASN A 9 -57.35 -87.78 -104.15
N SER A 10 -58.28 -88.72 -104.41
CA SER A 10 -58.36 -89.72 -105.50
C SER A 10 -57.90 -91.16 -105.24
N ASN A 11 -58.87 -92.09 -105.26
CA ASN A 11 -58.90 -93.12 -106.31
C ASN A 11 -60.25 -93.86 -106.32
N THR A 12 -60.98 -93.67 -107.42
CA THR A 12 -62.21 -94.36 -107.81
C THR A 12 -62.03 -94.89 -109.23
N HIS A 13 -62.60 -96.09 -109.50
CA HIS A 13 -62.83 -96.74 -110.80
C HIS A 13 -61.63 -97.51 -111.40
N ALA A 14 -61.73 -98.69 -112.02
CA ALA A 14 -62.82 -99.46 -112.65
C ALA A 14 -62.41 -100.97 -112.67
N TYR A 15 -63.25 -101.99 -112.89
CA TYR A 15 -63.89 -102.33 -114.17
C TYR A 15 -64.82 -103.55 -114.03
N THR A 16 -65.97 -103.46 -114.70
CA THR A 16 -66.87 -104.55 -115.12
C THR A 16 -66.32 -105.26 -116.36
N ARG A 17 -66.32 -106.61 -116.43
CA ARG A 17 -66.64 -107.35 -117.67
C ARG A 17 -66.97 -108.83 -117.45
N LEU A 18 -68.15 -109.18 -117.94
CA LEU A 18 -68.75 -110.51 -118.08
C LEU A 18 -68.16 -111.30 -119.26
N ASP A 19 -68.11 -112.62 -119.09
CA ASP A 19 -68.47 -113.71 -120.03
C ASP A 19 -67.52 -114.31 -121.08
N PHE A 20 -67.69 -115.65 -121.20
CA PHE A 20 -67.34 -116.60 -122.28
C PHE A 20 -65.93 -117.21 -122.40
N LEU A 21 -65.77 -118.45 -121.90
CA LEU A 21 -65.48 -119.62 -122.75
C LEU A 21 -65.78 -120.93 -122.01
N ASN A 22 -66.53 -121.78 -122.70
CA ASN A 22 -67.15 -123.03 -122.26
C ASN A 22 -66.66 -124.17 -123.18
N ARG A 23 -66.66 -125.42 -122.67
CA ARG A 23 -66.36 -126.76 -123.27
C ARG A 23 -65.03 -127.39 -122.80
N VAL A 24 -64.95 -128.60 -122.21
CA VAL A 24 -65.88 -129.73 -121.98
C VAL A 24 -65.45 -130.54 -120.72
N CYS A 25 -66.43 -130.79 -119.82
CA CYS A 25 -66.69 -131.91 -118.85
C CYS A 25 -65.63 -132.49 -117.87
N PRO A 26 -66.06 -133.17 -116.79
CA PRO A 26 -67.42 -133.33 -116.22
C PRO A 26 -67.55 -132.90 -114.73
N ARG A 27 -68.82 -132.82 -114.32
CA ARG A 27 -69.39 -132.09 -113.17
C ARG A 27 -69.31 -132.83 -111.83
N GLY A 28 -69.34 -132.01 -110.78
CA GLY A 28 -70.25 -132.23 -109.64
C GLY A 28 -69.58 -132.73 -108.37
N LEU A 29 -69.17 -131.81 -107.50
CA LEU A 29 -69.05 -131.95 -106.03
C LEU A 29 -68.49 -130.68 -105.32
N ALA A 30 -68.00 -129.66 -106.04
CA ALA A 30 -67.25 -128.53 -105.45
C ALA A 30 -68.04 -127.24 -105.13
N VAL A 31 -69.34 -127.14 -105.43
CA VAL A 31 -70.09 -125.86 -105.32
C VAL A 31 -70.63 -125.57 -103.91
N ASN A 32 -70.82 -126.59 -103.06
CA ASN A 32 -71.26 -126.38 -101.67
C ASN A 32 -70.17 -125.88 -100.71
N SER A 33 -68.88 -126.09 -101.00
CA SER A 33 -67.82 -125.64 -100.08
C SER A 33 -67.46 -124.16 -100.23
N ILE A 34 -67.77 -123.53 -101.37
CA ILE A 34 -67.47 -122.11 -101.65
C ILE A 34 -68.55 -121.22 -101.04
N GLY A 35 -69.83 -121.61 -101.11
CA GLY A 35 -70.94 -120.88 -100.47
C GLY A 35 -70.79 -120.78 -98.94
N ILE A 36 -70.41 -121.88 -98.28
CA ILE A 36 -70.13 -121.91 -96.83
C ILE A 36 -68.94 -120.98 -96.46
N LYS A 37 -67.96 -120.83 -97.36
CA LYS A 37 -66.78 -119.99 -97.14
C LYS A 37 -67.08 -118.49 -97.29
N VAL A 38 -67.95 -118.11 -98.22
CA VAL A 38 -68.41 -116.72 -98.42
C VAL A 38 -69.30 -116.28 -97.26
N GLU A 39 -70.23 -117.14 -96.82
CA GLU A 39 -71.10 -116.86 -95.67
C GLU A 39 -70.30 -116.74 -94.36
N GLY A 40 -69.21 -117.50 -94.22
CA GLY A 40 -68.26 -117.36 -93.12
C GLY A 40 -67.42 -116.07 -93.16
N LEU A 41 -67.08 -115.59 -94.37
CA LEU A 41 -66.39 -114.31 -94.56
C LEU A 41 -67.32 -113.11 -94.32
N GLU A 42 -68.59 -113.18 -94.72
CA GLU A 42 -69.60 -112.15 -94.42
C GLU A 42 -69.84 -112.01 -92.92
N LYS A 43 -70.03 -113.12 -92.21
CA LYS A 43 -70.14 -113.12 -90.73
C LYS A 43 -68.86 -112.59 -90.06
N GLY A 44 -67.69 -112.87 -90.64
CA GLY A 44 -66.42 -112.31 -90.19
C GLY A 44 -66.34 -110.78 -90.38
N ASN A 45 -66.85 -110.28 -91.52
CA ASN A 45 -66.86 -108.86 -91.84
C ASN A 45 -67.88 -108.08 -90.99
N GLU A 46 -69.05 -108.64 -90.72
CA GLU A 46 -70.03 -108.08 -89.78
C GLU A 46 -69.46 -108.02 -88.35
N SER A 47 -68.71 -109.05 -87.93
CA SER A 47 -68.03 -109.06 -86.63
C SER A 47 -66.92 -107.99 -86.55
N LEU A 48 -66.14 -107.82 -87.62
CA LEU A 48 -65.13 -106.78 -87.70
C LEU A 48 -65.75 -105.38 -87.72
N SER A 49 -66.83 -105.17 -88.47
CA SER A 49 -67.59 -103.91 -88.49
C SER A 49 -68.17 -103.57 -87.11
N SER A 50 -68.68 -104.57 -86.38
CA SER A 50 -69.19 -104.39 -85.02
C SER A 50 -68.08 -103.95 -84.06
N LYS A 51 -66.89 -104.58 -84.15
CA LYS A 51 -65.71 -104.19 -83.36
C LYS A 51 -65.18 -102.82 -83.74
N MET A 52 -65.22 -102.44 -85.03
CA MET A 52 -64.85 -101.10 -85.48
C MET A 52 -65.80 -100.04 -84.90
N ALA A 53 -67.11 -100.28 -84.93
CA ALA A 53 -68.08 -99.37 -84.33
C ALA A 53 -67.91 -99.24 -82.80
N GLU A 54 -67.55 -100.34 -82.12
CA GLU A 54 -67.25 -100.33 -80.69
C GLU A 54 -65.98 -99.52 -80.38
N LEU A 55 -64.90 -99.71 -81.16
CA LEU A 55 -63.68 -98.93 -81.06
C LEU A 55 -63.90 -97.44 -81.40
N GLU A 56 -64.72 -97.12 -82.40
CA GLU A 56 -65.09 -95.74 -82.75
C GLU A 56 -65.82 -95.06 -81.58
N LYS A 57 -66.74 -95.77 -80.93
CA LYS A 57 -67.43 -95.27 -79.73
C LYS A 57 -66.47 -95.09 -78.56
N GLU A 58 -65.52 -96.00 -78.37
CA GLU A 58 -64.47 -95.84 -77.35
C GLU A 58 -63.60 -94.62 -77.64
N ILE A 59 -63.21 -94.39 -78.90
CA ILE A 59 -62.46 -93.20 -79.32
C ILE A 59 -63.26 -91.93 -79.06
N GLU A 60 -64.55 -91.90 -79.42
CA GLU A 60 -65.41 -90.73 -79.20
C GLU A 60 -65.59 -90.43 -77.70
N THR A 61 -65.78 -91.46 -76.87
CA THR A 61 -65.81 -91.28 -75.41
C THR A 61 -64.46 -90.82 -74.86
N ALA A 62 -63.34 -91.31 -75.37
CA ALA A 62 -62.00 -90.86 -74.98
C ALA A 62 -61.76 -89.39 -75.38
N LEU A 63 -62.13 -88.99 -76.61
CA LEU A 63 -62.07 -87.61 -77.06
C LEU A 63 -62.93 -86.69 -76.18
N SER A 64 -64.15 -87.11 -75.82
CA SER A 64 -65.01 -86.33 -74.91
C SER A 64 -64.35 -86.09 -73.54
N LYS A 65 -63.66 -87.10 -72.99
CA LYS A 65 -62.91 -86.99 -71.73
C LYS A 65 -61.70 -86.07 -71.89
N ILE A 66 -60.97 -86.15 -73.00
CA ILE A 66 -59.84 -85.26 -73.30
C ILE A 66 -60.33 -83.80 -73.33
N THR A 67 -61.41 -83.49 -74.06
CA THR A 67 -61.93 -82.11 -74.10
C THR A 67 -62.42 -81.60 -72.74
N HIS A 68 -62.93 -82.49 -71.88
CA HIS A 68 -63.31 -82.13 -70.52
C HIS A 68 -62.08 -81.79 -69.67
N LEU A 69 -61.05 -82.65 -69.70
CA LEU A 69 -59.80 -82.43 -68.99
C LEU A 69 -59.06 -81.17 -69.49
N GLU A 70 -59.12 -80.88 -70.80
CA GLU A 70 -58.58 -79.64 -71.37
C GLU A 70 -59.30 -78.40 -70.80
N ARG A 71 -60.64 -78.42 -70.75
CA ARG A 71 -61.43 -77.34 -70.13
C ARG A 71 -61.12 -77.17 -68.64
N GLU A 72 -60.97 -78.26 -67.90
CA GLU A 72 -60.56 -78.20 -66.49
C GLU A 72 -59.13 -77.67 -66.32
N GLY A 73 -58.21 -78.07 -67.20
CA GLY A 73 -56.84 -77.58 -67.25
C GLY A 73 -56.78 -76.07 -67.51
N GLU A 74 -57.55 -75.57 -68.47
CA GLU A 74 -57.68 -74.13 -68.73
C GLU A 74 -58.27 -73.37 -67.55
N ALA A 75 -59.31 -73.92 -66.90
CA ALA A 75 -59.91 -73.32 -65.71
C ALA A 75 -58.92 -73.26 -64.54
N ALA A 76 -58.12 -74.31 -64.34
CA ALA A 76 -57.04 -74.34 -63.35
C ALA A 76 -55.95 -73.30 -63.66
N LEU A 77 -55.53 -73.18 -64.93
CA LEU A 77 -54.56 -72.17 -65.36
C LEU A 77 -55.08 -70.74 -65.11
N ARG A 78 -56.35 -70.45 -65.40
CA ARG A 78 -56.97 -69.15 -65.08
C ARG A 78 -56.92 -68.84 -63.58
N LYS A 79 -57.21 -69.83 -62.72
CA LYS A 79 -57.10 -69.69 -61.26
C LYS A 79 -55.66 -69.42 -60.82
N ILE A 80 -54.68 -70.16 -61.37
CA ILE A 80 -53.26 -69.96 -61.07
C ILE A 80 -52.81 -68.55 -61.46
N VAL A 81 -53.20 -68.05 -62.64
CA VAL A 81 -52.87 -66.69 -63.07
C VAL A 81 -53.50 -65.63 -62.16
N ALA A 82 -54.76 -65.82 -61.74
CA ALA A 82 -55.41 -64.92 -60.80
C ALA A 82 -54.71 -64.89 -59.44
N VAL A 83 -54.28 -66.04 -58.91
CA VAL A 83 -53.50 -66.14 -57.67
C VAL A 83 -52.13 -65.47 -57.84
N LYS A 84 -51.44 -65.66 -58.97
CA LYS A 84 -50.17 -64.99 -59.27
C LYS A 84 -50.32 -63.46 -59.27
N LYS A 85 -51.38 -62.92 -59.88
CA LYS A 85 -51.67 -61.48 -59.86
C LYS A 85 -51.93 -60.96 -58.44
N LYS A 86 -52.72 -61.68 -57.64
CA LYS A 86 -52.96 -61.34 -56.23
C LYS A 86 -51.67 -61.35 -55.41
N LYS A 87 -50.81 -62.36 -55.60
CA LYS A 87 -49.48 -62.44 -54.97
C LYS A 87 -48.61 -61.24 -55.34
N GLN A 88 -48.57 -60.84 -56.62
CA GLN A 88 -47.79 -59.69 -57.06
C GLN A 88 -48.31 -58.38 -56.45
N ALA A 89 -49.63 -58.18 -56.37
CA ALA A 89 -50.22 -57.02 -55.71
C ALA A 89 -49.89 -56.97 -54.21
N ALA A 90 -49.91 -58.13 -53.52
CA ALA A 90 -49.51 -58.22 -52.12
C ALA A 90 -48.03 -57.87 -51.91
N LEU A 91 -47.13 -58.35 -52.78
CA LEU A 91 -45.70 -58.02 -52.73
C LEU A 91 -45.45 -56.51 -52.89
N ILE A 92 -46.14 -55.85 -53.83
CA ILE A 92 -46.02 -54.40 -54.01
C ILE A 92 -46.49 -53.65 -52.73
N LYS A 93 -47.56 -54.11 -52.08
CA LYS A 93 -48.04 -53.52 -50.84
C LYS A 93 -47.04 -53.72 -49.69
N ILE A 94 -46.44 -54.90 -49.58
CA ILE A 94 -45.38 -55.20 -48.60
C ILE A 94 -44.19 -54.26 -48.81
N CYS A 95 -43.69 -54.11 -50.04
CA CYS A 95 -42.58 -53.18 -50.31
C CYS A 95 -42.90 -51.72 -49.95
N LYS A 96 -44.15 -51.26 -50.12
CA LYS A 96 -44.55 -49.91 -49.68
C LYS A 96 -44.51 -49.78 -48.16
N LEU A 97 -45.08 -50.76 -47.46
CA LEU A 97 -45.09 -50.78 -45.99
C LEU A 97 -43.67 -50.92 -45.41
N GLU A 98 -42.78 -51.65 -46.07
CA GLU A 98 -41.36 -51.76 -45.67
C GLU A 98 -40.66 -50.40 -45.76
N LYS A 99 -40.88 -49.63 -46.84
CA LYS A 99 -40.32 -48.28 -46.98
C LYS A 99 -40.89 -47.30 -45.94
N GLU A 100 -42.20 -47.37 -45.68
CA GLU A 100 -42.83 -46.56 -44.63
C GLU A 100 -42.30 -46.91 -43.23
N LYS A 101 -42.10 -48.21 -42.95
CA LYS A 101 -41.48 -48.69 -41.72
C LYS A 101 -40.05 -48.17 -41.59
N GLU A 102 -39.24 -48.23 -42.65
CA GLU A 102 -37.86 -47.72 -42.63
C GLU A 102 -37.83 -46.20 -42.35
N CYS A 103 -38.72 -45.43 -42.99
CA CYS A 103 -38.85 -43.99 -42.76
C CYS A 103 -39.22 -43.68 -41.29
N THR A 104 -40.17 -44.43 -40.71
CA THR A 104 -40.57 -44.23 -39.31
C THR A 104 -39.49 -44.64 -38.33
N VAL A 105 -38.76 -45.73 -38.58
CA VAL A 105 -37.59 -46.14 -37.77
C VAL A 105 -36.52 -45.06 -37.77
N ASN A 106 -36.18 -44.49 -38.93
CA ASN A 106 -35.19 -43.41 -39.01
C ASN A 106 -35.64 -42.16 -38.23
N LYS A 107 -36.93 -41.82 -38.27
CA LYS A 107 -37.48 -40.72 -37.48
C LYS A 107 -37.40 -40.98 -35.98
N VAL A 108 -37.71 -42.20 -35.54
CA VAL A 108 -37.59 -42.61 -34.13
C VAL A 108 -36.14 -42.52 -33.66
N ALA A 109 -35.19 -43.00 -34.46
CA ALA A 109 -33.77 -42.92 -34.13
C ALA A 109 -33.27 -41.46 -33.98
N LEU A 110 -33.77 -40.53 -34.80
CA LEU A 110 -33.47 -39.10 -34.65
C LEU A 110 -34.06 -38.52 -33.36
N LEU A 111 -35.32 -38.85 -33.05
CA LEU A 111 -35.97 -38.41 -31.81
C LEU A 111 -35.29 -38.98 -30.56
N GLU A 112 -34.79 -40.22 -30.61
CA GLU A 112 -34.00 -40.81 -29.52
C GLU A 112 -32.70 -40.05 -29.29
N LYS A 113 -31.99 -39.68 -30.36
CA LYS A 113 -30.78 -38.83 -30.25
C LYS A 113 -31.09 -37.44 -29.70
N GLU A 114 -32.20 -36.83 -30.10
CA GLU A 114 -32.64 -35.54 -29.54
C GLU A 114 -33.00 -35.66 -28.06
N LYS A 115 -33.74 -36.71 -27.69
CA LYS A 115 -34.06 -37.03 -26.29
C LYS A 115 -32.79 -37.17 -25.47
N GLU A 116 -31.80 -37.94 -25.93
CA GLU A 116 -30.52 -38.12 -25.25
C GLU A 116 -29.79 -36.78 -25.04
N ARG A 117 -29.73 -35.91 -26.06
CA ARG A 117 -29.15 -34.56 -25.92
C ARG A 117 -29.88 -33.72 -24.87
N THR A 118 -31.22 -33.77 -24.84
CA THR A 118 -31.99 -33.02 -23.85
C THR A 118 -31.78 -33.56 -22.43
N VAL A 119 -31.68 -34.87 -22.26
CA VAL A 119 -31.40 -35.50 -20.95
C VAL A 119 -30.02 -35.09 -20.46
N ASN A 120 -29.00 -35.11 -21.32
CA ASN A 120 -27.65 -34.67 -20.94
C ASN A 120 -27.61 -33.19 -20.55
N LYS A 121 -28.38 -32.34 -21.24
CA LYS A 121 -28.49 -30.92 -20.88
C LYS A 121 -29.20 -30.71 -19.54
N ILE A 122 -30.25 -31.48 -19.25
CA ILE A 122 -30.93 -31.45 -17.95
C ILE A 122 -29.97 -31.88 -16.85
N ALA A 123 -29.24 -32.97 -17.04
CA ALA A 123 -28.26 -33.45 -16.06
C ALA A 123 -27.15 -32.42 -15.78
N LEU A 124 -26.70 -31.69 -16.80
CA LEU A 124 -25.74 -30.59 -16.61
C LEU A 124 -26.34 -29.44 -15.79
N LEU A 125 -27.56 -29.01 -16.12
CA LEU A 125 -28.27 -27.97 -15.37
C LEU A 125 -28.56 -28.38 -13.92
N GLU A 126 -28.84 -29.66 -13.66
CA GLU A 126 -28.99 -30.18 -12.30
C GLU A 126 -27.67 -30.13 -11.52
N LYS A 127 -26.54 -30.46 -12.16
CA LYS A 127 -25.21 -30.30 -11.54
C LYS A 127 -24.90 -28.83 -11.23
N GLU A 128 -25.16 -27.92 -12.17
CA GLU A 128 -24.99 -26.48 -11.96
C GLU A 128 -25.90 -25.96 -10.84
N GLY A 129 -27.16 -26.42 -10.79
CA GLY A 129 -28.11 -26.07 -9.74
C GLY A 129 -27.66 -26.56 -8.35
N ASN A 130 -27.16 -27.79 -8.26
CA ASN A 130 -26.62 -28.34 -7.02
C ASN A 130 -25.35 -27.59 -6.56
N ALA A 131 -24.45 -27.25 -7.49
CA ALA A 131 -23.28 -26.43 -7.17
C ALA A 131 -23.66 -25.04 -6.68
N ALA A 132 -24.65 -24.40 -7.30
CA ALA A 132 -25.18 -23.12 -6.84
C ALA A 132 -25.82 -23.24 -5.44
N PHE A 133 -26.54 -24.33 -5.16
CA PHE A 133 -27.12 -24.59 -3.85
C PHE A 133 -26.03 -24.77 -2.76
N CYS A 134 -24.97 -25.52 -3.05
CA CYS A 134 -23.82 -25.64 -2.15
C CYS A 134 -23.17 -24.28 -1.87
N LYS A 135 -22.99 -23.45 -2.90
CA LYS A 135 -22.42 -22.09 -2.73
C LYS A 135 -23.32 -21.19 -1.87
N ILE A 136 -24.63 -21.28 -2.05
CA ILE A 136 -25.59 -20.54 -1.21
C ILE A 136 -25.48 -21.01 0.26
N ALA A 137 -25.38 -22.32 0.50
CA ALA A 137 -25.24 -22.86 1.84
C ALA A 137 -23.94 -22.39 2.53
N MET A 138 -22.81 -22.35 1.81
CA MET A 138 -21.55 -21.81 2.32
C MET A 138 -21.68 -20.33 2.68
N LEU A 139 -22.24 -19.52 1.79
CA LEU A 139 -22.47 -18.09 2.05
C LEU A 139 -23.39 -17.86 3.26
N GLU A 140 -24.35 -18.74 3.51
CA GLU A 140 -25.24 -18.65 4.66
C GLU A 140 -24.53 -19.02 5.96
N MET A 141 -23.61 -19.98 5.93
CA MET A 141 -22.71 -20.26 7.07
C MET A 141 -21.78 -19.08 7.37
N GLU A 142 -21.12 -18.52 6.36
CA GLU A 142 -20.26 -17.34 6.52
C GLU A 142 -21.02 -16.13 7.07
N LYS A 143 -22.26 -15.92 6.60
CA LYS A 143 -23.15 -14.89 7.12
C LYS A 143 -23.46 -15.11 8.61
N GLN A 144 -23.65 -16.35 9.04
CA GLN A 144 -23.92 -16.67 10.43
C GLN A 144 -22.67 -16.43 11.30
N ASP A 145 -21.49 -16.84 10.84
CA ASP A 145 -20.23 -16.63 11.54
C ASP A 145 -19.88 -15.15 11.67
N THR A 146 -20.08 -14.38 10.60
CA THR A 146 -19.90 -12.93 10.60
C THR A 146 -20.90 -12.24 11.54
N SER A 147 -22.15 -12.69 11.58
CA SER A 147 -23.15 -12.21 12.54
C SER A 147 -22.73 -12.47 13.99
N SER A 148 -22.20 -13.66 14.31
CA SER A 148 -21.71 -14.00 15.65
C SER A 148 -20.47 -13.17 16.03
N LYS A 149 -19.57 -12.90 15.10
CA LYS A 149 -18.41 -12.00 15.32
C LYS A 149 -18.87 -10.57 15.61
N ILE A 150 -19.88 -10.06 14.89
CA ILE A 150 -20.44 -8.73 15.11
C ILE A 150 -21.04 -8.64 16.53
N GLU A 151 -21.80 -9.64 16.96
CA GLU A 151 -22.39 -9.69 18.30
C GLU A 151 -21.32 -9.66 19.41
N LEU A 152 -20.19 -10.37 19.20
CA LEU A 152 -19.06 -10.33 20.12
C LEU A 152 -18.43 -8.92 20.18
N LEU A 153 -18.18 -8.30 19.03
CA LEU A 153 -17.61 -6.95 18.94
C LEU A 153 -18.53 -5.89 19.55
N GLU A 154 -19.85 -6.02 19.41
CA GLU A 154 -20.81 -5.14 20.05
C GLU A 154 -20.73 -5.24 21.58
N LYS A 155 -20.55 -6.46 22.12
CA LYS A 155 -20.34 -6.66 23.55
C LYS A 155 -19.01 -6.08 24.04
N GLU A 156 -17.93 -6.26 23.30
CA GLU A 156 -16.63 -5.65 23.63
C GLU A 156 -16.70 -4.12 23.61
N LYS A 157 -17.40 -3.54 22.64
CA LYS A 157 -17.66 -2.10 22.56
C LYS A 157 -18.44 -1.59 23.76
N GLU A 158 -19.48 -2.31 24.18
CA GLU A 158 -20.28 -1.99 25.37
C GLU A 158 -19.40 -2.01 26.64
N ASP A 159 -18.53 -3.01 26.78
CA ASP A 159 -17.63 -3.11 27.93
C ASP A 159 -16.53 -2.03 27.90
N ALA A 160 -16.02 -1.68 26.73
CA ALA A 160 -15.12 -0.54 26.55
C ALA A 160 -15.80 0.79 26.92
N ALA A 161 -17.06 0.99 26.52
CA ALA A 161 -17.84 2.17 26.87
C ALA A 161 -18.03 2.30 28.40
N LYS A 162 -18.34 1.20 29.09
CA LYS A 162 -18.41 1.19 30.57
C LYS A 162 -17.08 1.57 31.21
N LYS A 163 -15.95 1.10 30.67
CA LYS A 163 -14.62 1.42 31.19
C LYS A 163 -14.27 2.89 30.97
N ILE A 164 -14.61 3.45 29.81
CA ILE A 164 -14.44 4.89 29.53
C ILE A 164 -15.27 5.72 30.53
N ALA A 165 -16.54 5.39 30.72
CA ALA A 165 -17.41 6.10 31.68
C ALA A 165 -16.85 6.05 33.12
N PHE A 166 -16.26 4.92 33.52
CA PHE A 166 -15.58 4.82 34.81
C PHE A 166 -14.35 5.74 34.90
N LEU A 167 -13.50 5.76 33.88
CA LEU A 167 -12.30 6.60 33.83
C LEU A 167 -12.64 8.10 33.78
N GLU A 168 -13.68 8.49 33.04
CA GLU A 168 -14.19 9.86 33.00
C GLU A 168 -14.63 10.33 34.40
N LYS A 169 -15.32 9.47 35.14
CA LYS A 169 -15.71 9.76 36.52
C LYS A 169 -14.49 9.88 37.45
N GLU A 170 -13.49 9.02 37.31
CA GLU A 170 -12.25 9.16 38.07
C GLU A 170 -11.52 10.47 37.74
N LEU A 171 -11.48 10.86 36.46
CA LEU A 171 -10.86 12.10 36.01
C LEU A 171 -11.58 13.31 36.65
N GLU A 172 -12.91 13.35 36.58
CA GLU A 172 -13.72 14.43 37.17
C GLU A 172 -13.42 14.58 38.68
N THR A 173 -13.32 13.48 39.43
CA THR A 173 -12.97 13.54 40.85
C THR A 173 -11.55 14.04 41.11
N LYS A 174 -10.60 13.74 40.21
CA LYS A 174 -9.22 14.23 40.31
C LYS A 174 -9.14 15.72 39.98
N GLU A 175 -9.87 16.18 38.97
CA GLU A 175 -9.99 17.59 38.62
C GLU A 175 -10.61 18.40 39.76
N GLU A 176 -11.66 17.89 40.41
CA GLU A 176 -12.26 18.53 41.58
C GLU A 176 -11.25 18.66 42.74
N LYS A 177 -10.49 17.59 43.02
CA LYS A 177 -9.43 17.60 44.05
C LYS A 177 -8.31 18.59 43.70
N PHE A 178 -7.90 18.63 42.43
CA PHE A 178 -6.88 19.56 41.95
C PHE A 178 -7.35 21.01 42.05
N GLY A 179 -8.61 21.29 41.67
CA GLY A 179 -9.23 22.60 41.83
C GLY A 179 -9.25 23.06 43.29
N LYS A 180 -9.62 22.17 44.23
CA LYS A 180 -9.54 22.46 45.68
C LYS A 180 -8.12 22.76 46.14
N TYR A 181 -7.13 21.99 45.66
CA TYR A 181 -5.72 22.23 45.98
C TYR A 181 -5.24 23.59 45.46
N MET A 182 -5.53 23.92 44.20
CA MET A 182 -5.15 25.20 43.59
C MET A 182 -5.79 26.39 44.30
N ASN A 183 -7.08 26.30 44.65
CA ASN A 183 -7.75 27.34 45.43
C ASN A 183 -7.11 27.50 46.82
N ALA A 184 -6.75 26.41 47.50
CA ALA A 184 -6.06 26.48 48.78
C ALA A 184 -4.65 27.08 48.68
N GLN A 185 -3.94 26.87 47.56
CA GLN A 185 -2.65 27.53 47.30
C GLN A 185 -2.82 29.02 47.05
N LEU A 186 -3.81 29.40 46.24
CA LEU A 186 -4.12 30.80 45.96
C LEU A 186 -4.48 31.56 47.24
N GLN A 187 -5.32 30.97 48.10
CA GLN A 187 -5.66 31.54 49.40
C GLN A 187 -4.43 31.72 50.30
N ARG A 188 -3.50 30.75 50.34
CA ARG A 188 -2.24 30.92 51.08
C ARG A 188 -1.37 32.04 50.51
N GLU A 189 -1.32 32.18 49.20
CA GLU A 189 -0.56 33.27 48.56
C GLU A 189 -1.16 34.64 48.90
N GLU A 190 -2.49 34.77 48.89
CA GLU A 190 -3.20 35.98 49.32
C GLU A 190 -2.95 36.30 50.80
N GLU A 191 -2.97 35.29 51.68
CA GLU A 191 -2.61 35.44 53.11
C GLU A 191 -1.15 35.89 53.30
N LEU A 192 -0.23 35.38 52.48
CA LEU A 192 1.17 35.80 52.53
C LEU A 192 1.35 37.22 52.00
N ARG A 193 0.66 37.57 50.91
CA ARG A 193 0.68 38.92 50.33
C ARG A 193 0.14 39.95 51.30
N THR A 194 -0.95 39.64 52.01
CA THR A 194 -1.50 40.52 53.05
C THR A 194 -0.53 40.67 54.22
N LYS A 195 0.04 39.57 54.74
CA LYS A 195 1.08 39.63 55.78
C LYS A 195 2.30 40.44 55.35
N PHE A 196 2.73 40.32 54.09
CA PHE A 196 3.85 41.10 53.54
C PHE A 196 3.52 42.59 53.48
N GLU A 197 2.30 42.97 53.08
CA GLU A 197 1.91 44.37 53.04
C GLU A 197 1.78 44.98 54.45
N ASP A 198 1.32 44.21 55.43
CA ASP A 198 1.30 44.63 56.83
C ASP A 198 2.72 44.75 57.42
N PHE A 199 3.63 43.82 57.10
CA PHE A 199 5.04 43.95 57.45
C PHE A 199 5.64 45.22 56.86
N LYS A 200 5.38 45.51 55.59
CA LYS A 200 5.86 46.71 54.89
C LYS A 200 5.36 48.00 55.56
N LYS A 201 4.08 48.04 55.95
CA LYS A 201 3.52 49.16 56.73
C LYS A 201 4.22 49.32 58.07
N HIS A 202 4.48 48.22 58.79
CA HIS A 202 5.19 48.24 60.06
C HIS A 202 6.61 48.81 59.92
N THR A 203 7.39 48.32 58.95
CA THR A 203 8.74 48.84 58.68
C THR A 203 8.74 50.31 58.28
N ASN A 204 7.75 50.74 57.48
CA ASN A 204 7.63 52.16 57.12
C ASN A 204 7.26 53.03 58.32
N ALA A 205 6.41 52.54 59.22
CA ALA A 205 6.07 53.23 60.46
C ALA A 205 7.28 53.31 61.41
N GLU A 206 8.07 52.24 61.55
CA GLU A 206 9.31 52.25 62.33
C GLU A 206 10.33 53.25 61.77
N HIS A 207 10.56 53.23 60.45
CA HIS A 207 11.44 54.22 59.81
C HIS A 207 10.95 55.65 59.99
N GLN A 208 9.63 55.87 59.96
CA GLN A 208 9.07 57.20 60.21
C GLN A 208 9.27 57.65 61.66
N ILE A 209 9.06 56.75 62.64
CA ILE A 209 9.35 57.01 64.06
C ILE A 209 10.82 57.35 64.27
N GLU A 210 11.73 56.58 63.66
CA GLU A 210 13.18 56.79 63.76
C GLU A 210 13.59 58.13 63.11
N LYS A 211 13.00 58.47 61.97
CA LYS A 211 13.19 59.76 61.30
C LYS A 211 12.70 60.93 62.18
N ASP A 212 11.53 60.81 62.80
CA ASP A 212 10.96 61.85 63.67
C ASP A 212 11.78 62.01 64.97
N ALA A 213 12.30 60.91 65.50
CA ALA A 213 13.25 60.94 66.63
C ALA A 213 14.57 61.63 66.25
N ALA A 214 15.11 61.33 65.07
CA ALA A 214 16.31 62.00 64.55
C ALA A 214 16.07 63.50 64.32
N MET A 215 14.93 63.88 63.72
CA MET A 215 14.58 65.30 63.56
C MET A 215 14.43 66.02 64.91
N SER A 216 13.81 65.37 65.91
CA SER A 216 13.72 65.94 67.27
C SER A 216 15.10 66.14 67.90
N LYS A 217 16.03 65.20 67.68
CA LYS A 217 17.42 65.32 68.18
C LYS A 217 18.21 66.42 67.47
N ILE A 218 18.01 66.58 66.16
CA ILE A 218 18.59 67.69 65.40
C ILE A 218 18.07 69.03 65.94
N ALA A 219 16.76 69.16 66.15
CA ALA A 219 16.17 70.38 66.70
C ALA A 219 16.73 70.74 68.10
N MET A 220 16.96 69.73 68.96
CA MET A 220 17.61 69.95 70.26
C MET A 220 19.04 70.47 70.11
N LEU A 221 19.83 69.88 69.20
CA LEU A 221 21.21 70.33 68.95
C LEU A 221 21.26 71.73 68.34
N GLU A 222 20.31 72.09 67.49
CA GLU A 222 20.17 73.45 66.95
C GLU A 222 19.86 74.47 68.05
N MET A 223 18.97 74.13 68.99
CA MET A 223 18.70 74.99 70.16
C MET A 223 19.95 75.18 71.03
N GLU A 224 20.72 74.12 71.27
CA GLU A 224 21.99 74.22 72.01
C GLU A 224 23.03 75.05 71.26
N GLN A 225 23.14 74.88 69.94
CA GLN A 225 24.04 75.68 69.09
C GLN A 225 23.66 77.17 69.15
N GLN A 226 22.37 77.48 69.11
CA GLN A 226 21.89 78.87 69.19
C GLN A 226 22.17 79.48 70.57
N ALA A 227 21.98 78.71 71.65
CA ALA A 227 22.33 79.15 73.00
C ALA A 227 23.85 79.40 73.14
N ALA A 228 24.68 78.53 72.58
CA ALA A 228 26.14 78.70 72.55
C ALA A 228 26.55 79.95 71.75
N SER A 229 25.90 80.21 70.61
CA SER A 229 26.13 81.42 69.80
C SER A 229 25.82 82.69 70.59
N SER A 230 24.68 82.76 71.27
CA SER A 230 24.33 83.90 72.13
C SER A 230 25.36 84.12 73.25
N LYS A 231 25.91 83.03 73.82
CA LYS A 231 26.94 83.11 74.85
C LYS A 231 28.28 83.64 74.31
N ILE A 232 28.66 83.25 73.09
CA ILE A 232 29.85 83.78 72.41
C ILE A 232 29.70 85.29 72.18
N GLU A 233 28.51 85.74 71.79
CA GLU A 233 28.22 87.16 71.54
C GLU A 233 28.33 88.00 72.84
N GLU A 234 27.83 87.48 73.98
CA GLU A 234 28.06 88.09 75.30
C GLU A 234 29.55 88.21 75.63
N LEU A 235 30.32 87.13 75.45
CA LEU A 235 31.76 87.13 75.73
C LEU A 235 32.54 88.09 74.82
N GLN A 236 32.11 88.26 73.56
CA GLN A 236 32.69 89.25 72.65
C GLN A 236 32.47 90.68 73.15
N LYS A 237 31.27 90.98 73.66
CA LYS A 237 30.95 92.28 74.25
C LYS A 237 31.77 92.58 75.51
N GLU A 238 31.95 91.58 76.38
CA GLU A 238 32.83 91.70 77.55
C GLU A 238 34.28 91.95 77.17
N LYS A 239 34.80 91.26 76.13
CA LYS A 239 36.14 91.49 75.59
C LYS A 239 36.30 92.93 75.08
N GLU A 240 35.28 93.45 74.41
CA GLU A 240 35.31 94.82 73.87
C GLU A 240 35.28 95.88 74.98
N ASP A 241 34.52 95.65 76.04
CA ASP A 241 34.53 96.51 77.23
C ASP A 241 35.83 96.43 78.02
N ALA A 242 36.47 95.25 78.06
CA ALA A 242 37.83 95.11 78.60
C ALA A 242 38.87 95.88 77.75
N ALA A 243 38.76 95.84 76.42
CA ALA A 243 39.62 96.62 75.53
C ALA A 243 39.47 98.14 75.74
N LYS A 244 38.23 98.62 75.97
CA LYS A 244 37.98 100.03 76.33
C LYS A 244 38.64 100.42 77.65
N LYS A 245 38.64 99.53 78.65
CA LYS A 245 39.36 99.76 79.93
C LYS A 245 40.87 99.81 79.74
N ILE A 246 41.43 98.93 78.91
CA ILE A 246 42.86 98.95 78.58
C ILE A 246 43.23 100.30 77.93
N ALA A 247 42.46 100.74 76.94
CA ALA A 247 42.68 102.04 76.28
C ALA A 247 42.59 103.24 77.25
N PHE A 248 41.71 103.17 78.25
CA PHE A 248 41.65 104.20 79.30
C PHE A 248 42.92 104.24 80.15
N PHE A 249 43.43 103.07 80.58
CA PHE A 249 44.67 102.99 81.36
C PHE A 249 45.90 103.40 80.56
N GLU A 250 45.96 103.10 79.25
CA GLU A 250 47.02 103.56 78.36
C GLU A 250 47.05 105.10 78.27
N LYS A 251 45.89 105.74 78.20
CA LYS A 251 45.77 107.21 78.19
C LYS A 251 46.19 107.84 79.52
N GLU A 252 45.88 107.20 80.65
CA GLU A 252 46.41 107.63 81.95
C GLU A 252 47.94 107.52 82.04
N LEU A 253 48.51 106.45 81.49
CA LEU A 253 49.97 106.24 81.40
C LEU A 253 50.62 107.38 80.61
N GLU A 254 50.06 107.74 79.45
CA GLU A 254 50.57 108.82 78.60
C GLU A 254 50.58 110.19 79.33
N THR A 255 49.53 110.51 80.11
CA THR A 255 49.52 111.75 80.91
C THR A 255 50.53 111.76 82.07
N LYS A 256 50.92 110.58 82.57
CA LYS A 256 51.98 110.46 83.59
C LYS A 256 53.36 110.59 82.96
N GLU A 257 53.58 110.06 81.77
CA GLU A 257 54.81 110.26 80.99
C GLU A 257 55.03 111.73 80.63
N GLU A 258 53.95 112.45 80.28
CA GLU A 258 54.01 113.89 80.00
C GLU A 258 54.42 114.74 81.24
N LYS A 259 54.08 114.27 82.45
CA LYS A 259 54.53 114.87 83.72
C LYS A 259 56.00 114.58 84.00
N ILE A 260 56.50 113.39 83.63
CA ILE A 260 57.92 113.04 83.73
C ILE A 260 58.75 113.93 82.77
N GLY A 261 58.30 114.14 81.53
CA GLY A 261 58.99 115.00 80.55
C GLY A 261 59.18 116.46 81.01
N LYS A 262 58.23 117.02 81.78
CA LYS A 262 58.32 118.38 82.33
C LYS A 262 59.29 118.51 83.51
N TYR A 263 59.50 117.45 84.29
CA TYR A 263 60.49 117.42 85.37
C TYR A 263 61.93 117.33 84.84
N THR A 264 62.15 116.58 83.76
CA THR A 264 63.47 116.38 83.13
C THR A 264 63.98 117.63 82.41
N ASN A 265 63.09 118.41 81.79
CA ASN A 265 63.44 119.64 81.07
C ASN A 265 63.89 120.80 81.98
N THR A 266 63.52 120.75 83.27
CA THR A 266 63.90 121.78 84.26
C THR A 266 65.26 121.48 84.92
N GLN A 267 65.75 120.24 84.83
CA GLN A 267 67.08 119.85 85.31
C GLN A 267 68.18 120.05 84.25
N LEU A 268 67.84 119.96 82.96
CA LEU A 268 68.79 120.12 81.84
C LEU A 268 69.27 121.57 81.60
N GLN A 269 68.48 122.59 81.97
CA GLN A 269 68.90 124.00 81.86
C GLN A 269 69.91 124.45 82.94
N LYS A 270 70.14 123.67 84.00
CA LYS A 270 71.13 123.97 85.05
C LYS A 270 72.48 123.28 84.82
N GLU A 271 72.59 122.39 83.84
CA GLU A 271 73.78 121.57 83.60
C GLU A 271 74.63 122.07 82.40
N GLU A 272 74.08 122.89 81.50
CA GLU A 272 74.80 123.44 80.33
C GLU A 272 75.73 124.63 80.64
N GLU A 273 75.57 125.35 81.76
CA GLU A 273 76.53 126.39 82.18
C GLU A 273 77.82 125.81 82.82
N LEU A 274 77.83 124.55 83.27
CA LEU A 274 79.05 123.91 83.82
C LEU A 274 79.90 123.19 82.77
N ARG A 275 79.42 123.03 81.53
CA ARG A 275 80.02 122.15 80.52
C ARG A 275 80.94 122.85 79.51
N THR A 276 81.26 124.13 79.72
CA THR A 276 82.38 124.84 79.06
C THR A 276 83.74 124.63 79.73
N LYS A 277 83.85 123.79 80.78
CA LYS A 277 85.11 123.58 81.51
C LYS A 277 85.77 122.20 81.51
N PHE A 278 85.20 121.12 80.94
CA PHE A 278 85.93 119.85 80.89
C PHE A 278 85.89 119.15 79.52
N LYS A 279 86.82 119.64 78.72
CA LYS A 279 87.41 119.05 77.52
C LYS A 279 88.09 117.73 77.86
N ASN A 280 87.81 116.71 77.03
CA ASN A 280 88.60 115.50 76.78
C ASN A 280 88.74 114.45 77.91
N TYR A 281 87.96 113.38 77.80
CA TYR A 281 88.55 112.04 77.76
C TYR A 281 87.67 111.05 76.96
N LYS A 282 88.28 110.37 75.98
CA LYS A 282 87.80 109.20 75.21
C LYS A 282 86.51 109.39 74.38
N LYS A 283 86.57 109.72 73.08
CA LYS A 283 87.13 108.97 71.93
C LYS A 283 86.77 107.48 71.92
N HIS A 284 85.69 107.18 71.20
CA HIS A 284 85.51 106.21 70.12
C HIS A 284 83.98 105.92 70.05
N THR A 285 83.14 106.46 69.14
CA THR A 285 83.18 106.54 67.66
C THR A 285 83.60 105.20 67.07
N ASN A 286 82.81 104.46 66.31
CA ASN A 286 81.76 104.81 65.36
C ASN A 286 80.74 103.66 65.35
N ALA A 287 79.45 103.91 65.16
CA ALA A 287 78.85 104.35 63.90
C ALA A 287 79.03 103.26 62.82
N GLU A 288 78.04 102.92 62.02
CA GLU A 288 77.07 103.86 61.51
C GLU A 288 75.98 103.11 60.74
N HIS A 289 74.75 103.52 61.03
CA HIS A 289 73.65 103.70 60.10
C HIS A 289 73.04 102.54 59.30
N LYS A 290 71.71 102.74 59.19
CA LYS A 290 70.83 102.40 58.08
C LYS A 290 70.44 100.92 58.05
N ILE A 291 69.17 100.58 58.04
CA ILE A 291 67.98 101.40 57.85
C ILE A 291 66.81 100.55 58.34
N GLU A 292 65.74 101.25 58.68
CA GLU A 292 64.35 100.81 58.55
C GLU A 292 64.13 99.42 57.93
N LYS A 293 63.23 98.65 58.55
CA LYS A 293 62.69 97.37 58.10
C LYS A 293 63.57 96.17 58.47
N ASP A 294 63.48 95.72 59.74
CA ASP A 294 63.71 94.32 60.17
C ASP A 294 63.62 94.15 61.70
N ALA A 295 62.47 93.68 62.19
CA ALA A 295 62.29 92.90 63.43
C ALA A 295 60.88 92.26 63.52
N ALA A 296 60.10 92.32 62.43
CA ALA A 296 58.98 91.43 62.15
C ALA A 296 59.44 90.09 61.51
N MET A 297 60.74 89.76 61.63
CA MET A 297 61.38 88.61 60.96
C MET A 297 61.84 87.50 61.92
N SER A 298 61.21 87.37 63.10
CA SER A 298 61.49 86.26 64.03
C SER A 298 60.25 85.43 64.43
N LYS A 299 59.08 85.70 63.83
CA LYS A 299 57.88 84.86 63.98
C LYS A 299 57.38 84.24 62.66
N ILE A 300 57.91 84.71 61.51
CA ILE A 300 57.65 84.15 60.18
C ILE A 300 58.60 82.98 59.88
N ALA A 301 59.85 83.01 60.39
CA ALA A 301 60.85 81.98 60.14
C ALA A 301 60.57 80.59 60.78
N MET A 302 59.64 80.48 61.74
CA MET A 302 59.17 79.18 62.26
C MET A 302 57.97 78.61 61.47
N LEU A 303 57.21 79.45 60.75
CA LEU A 303 56.05 79.02 59.95
C LEU A 303 56.46 78.67 58.50
N GLU A 304 57.52 79.28 57.96
CA GLU A 304 58.06 78.93 56.64
C GLU A 304 58.78 77.57 56.63
N THR A 305 59.34 77.11 57.75
CA THR A 305 59.94 75.77 57.87
C THR A 305 58.91 74.62 57.93
N GLU A 306 57.67 74.89 58.34
CA GLU A 306 56.55 73.92 58.23
C GLU A 306 55.87 73.97 56.85
N GLN A 307 55.84 75.13 56.18
CA GLN A 307 55.28 75.26 54.83
C GLN A 307 56.17 74.60 53.74
N GLN A 308 57.49 74.52 53.97
CA GLN A 308 58.42 73.84 53.05
C GLN A 308 58.38 72.30 53.17
N ALA A 309 57.91 71.76 54.31
CA ALA A 309 57.68 70.33 54.50
C ALA A 309 56.37 69.83 53.85
N ALA A 310 55.36 70.70 53.69
CA ALA A 310 54.12 70.38 52.98
C ALA A 310 54.24 70.47 51.45
N SER A 311 55.10 71.36 50.93
CA SER A 311 55.40 71.51 49.49
C SER A 311 56.13 70.30 48.90
N SER A 312 57.01 69.66 49.68
CA SER A 312 57.82 68.53 49.21
C SER A 312 57.00 67.25 48.96
N LYS A 313 55.85 67.09 49.65
CA LYS A 313 54.93 65.95 49.48
C LYS A 313 53.97 66.11 48.29
N ILE A 314 53.69 67.36 47.89
CA ILE A 314 52.84 67.68 46.73
C ILE A 314 53.64 67.51 45.42
N GLU A 315 54.92 67.89 45.42
CA GLU A 315 55.81 67.70 44.27
C GLU A 315 56.15 66.21 44.00
N GLU A 316 56.16 65.36 45.04
CA GLU A 316 56.26 63.89 44.89
C GLU A 316 54.98 63.25 44.31
N LEU A 317 53.80 63.74 44.73
CA LEU A 317 52.50 63.28 44.21
C LEU A 317 52.20 63.78 42.78
N GLU A 318 52.72 64.94 42.38
CA GLU A 318 52.62 65.45 41.00
C GLU A 318 53.57 64.70 40.05
N LYS A 319 54.74 64.25 40.53
CA LYS A 319 55.67 63.40 39.77
C LYS A 319 55.12 61.99 39.55
N GLU A 320 54.44 61.40 40.55
CA GLU A 320 53.69 60.14 40.39
C GLU A 320 52.47 60.28 39.45
N LYS A 321 51.79 61.44 39.46
CA LYS A 321 50.67 61.72 38.53
C LYS A 321 51.14 61.90 37.09
N GLU A 322 52.33 62.47 36.88
CA GLU A 322 52.94 62.61 35.54
C GLU A 322 53.52 61.28 35.01
N ASP A 323 54.08 60.43 35.88
CA ASP A 323 54.54 59.08 35.50
C ASP A 323 53.37 58.10 35.26
N ALA A 324 52.23 58.28 35.94
CA ALA A 324 50.97 57.59 35.64
C ALA A 324 50.36 58.07 34.31
N ALA A 325 50.41 59.37 34.01
CA ALA A 325 49.97 59.92 32.72
C ALA A 325 50.86 59.47 31.55
N LYS A 326 52.18 59.31 31.76
CA LYS A 326 53.11 58.76 30.76
C LYS A 326 52.90 57.26 30.49
N LYS A 327 52.46 56.48 31.48
CA LYS A 327 52.05 55.07 31.29
C LYS A 327 50.72 54.93 30.55
N ILE A 328 49.75 55.81 30.83
CA ILE A 328 48.47 55.84 30.10
C ILE A 328 48.70 56.25 28.63
N ALA A 329 49.52 57.26 28.35
CA ALA A 329 49.89 57.67 27.00
C ALA A 329 50.71 56.62 26.22
N PHE A 330 51.47 55.76 26.90
CA PHE A 330 52.18 54.64 26.29
C PHE A 330 51.22 53.51 25.90
N PHE A 331 50.26 53.15 26.77
CA PHE A 331 49.25 52.14 26.46
C PHE A 331 48.21 52.61 25.43
N GLU A 332 47.86 53.89 25.40
CA GLU A 332 47.00 54.48 24.36
C GLU A 332 47.68 54.45 22.98
N LYS A 333 48.99 54.73 22.91
CA LYS A 333 49.77 54.66 21.66
C LYS A 333 50.05 53.20 21.21
N GLU A 334 50.08 52.25 22.14
CA GLU A 334 50.18 50.81 21.86
C GLU A 334 48.82 50.18 21.46
N LEU A 335 47.70 50.71 21.96
CA LEU A 335 46.34 50.40 21.50
C LEU A 335 46.07 51.00 20.11
N GLU A 336 46.45 52.26 19.88
CA GLU A 336 46.27 52.94 18.59
C GLU A 336 47.12 52.31 17.47
N THR A 337 48.34 51.84 17.76
CA THR A 337 49.17 51.10 16.78
C THR A 337 48.74 49.64 16.56
N LYS A 338 47.96 49.04 17.46
CA LYS A 338 47.31 47.74 17.26
C LYS A 338 45.97 47.89 16.51
N GLU A 339 45.23 48.97 16.75
CA GLU A 339 44.03 49.34 15.99
C GLU A 339 44.38 49.74 14.54
N GLU A 340 45.48 50.46 14.32
CA GLU A 340 45.96 50.82 12.96
C GLU A 340 46.50 49.60 12.17
N LYS A 341 46.96 48.54 12.86
CA LYS A 341 47.34 47.25 12.24
C LYS A 341 46.14 46.35 11.93
N ILE A 342 45.06 46.43 12.71
CA ILE A 342 43.79 45.75 12.43
C ILE A 342 43.03 46.47 11.30
N GLY A 343 43.09 47.80 11.23
CA GLY A 343 42.46 48.62 10.19
C GLY A 343 43.07 48.49 8.78
N LYS A 344 44.32 48.03 8.66
CA LYS A 344 44.99 47.80 7.36
C LYS A 344 44.76 46.40 6.77
N TYR A 345 44.20 45.45 7.53
CA TYR A 345 43.89 44.10 7.06
C TYR A 345 42.39 43.80 6.82
N MET A 346 41.49 44.77 7.04
CA MET A 346 40.04 44.57 6.81
C MET A 346 39.38 45.55 5.82
N ASN A 347 40.08 46.59 5.31
CA ASN A 347 39.46 47.63 4.47
C ASN A 347 39.68 47.52 2.95
N ALA A 348 40.25 46.42 2.45
CA ALA A 348 40.34 46.16 1.00
C ALA A 348 39.11 45.45 0.38
N PRO A 349 38.35 44.59 1.10
CA PRO A 349 37.15 43.97 0.54
C PRO A 349 35.90 44.86 0.57
N LEU A 350 35.77 45.81 1.52
CA LEU A 350 34.52 46.55 1.73
C LEU A 350 34.24 47.67 0.71
N GLN A 351 35.27 48.29 0.12
CA GLN A 351 35.05 49.35 -0.88
C GLN A 351 34.62 48.82 -2.27
N LYS A 352 34.94 47.55 -2.60
CA LYS A 352 34.44 46.91 -3.84
C LYS A 352 33.00 46.40 -3.72
N GLU A 353 32.58 46.01 -2.51
CA GLU A 353 31.23 45.50 -2.26
C GLU A 353 30.18 46.62 -2.26
N GLU A 354 30.51 47.82 -1.75
CA GLU A 354 29.63 49.02 -1.80
C GLU A 354 29.48 49.61 -3.21
N GLU A 355 30.54 49.61 -4.04
CA GLU A 355 30.45 50.01 -5.45
C GLU A 355 29.63 49.03 -6.31
N LEU A 356 29.67 47.73 -5.98
CA LEU A 356 28.81 46.72 -6.62
C LEU A 356 27.36 46.82 -6.15
N ARG A 357 27.12 47.12 -4.86
CA ARG A 357 25.76 47.30 -4.31
C ARG A 357 25.04 48.52 -4.88
N THR A 358 25.75 49.63 -5.05
CA THR A 358 25.19 50.86 -5.64
C THR A 358 24.87 50.69 -7.13
N LYS A 359 25.73 50.01 -7.90
CA LYS A 359 25.43 49.66 -9.31
C LYS A 359 24.30 48.63 -9.44
N PHE A 360 24.17 47.67 -8.53
CA PHE A 360 23.06 46.70 -8.53
C PHE A 360 21.70 47.36 -8.22
N GLU A 361 21.68 48.32 -7.29
CA GLU A 361 20.44 49.01 -6.93
C GLU A 361 19.98 50.00 -8.02
N ASP A 362 20.91 50.60 -8.76
CA ASP A 362 20.60 51.43 -9.93
C ASP A 362 20.12 50.58 -11.12
N TYR A 363 20.69 49.38 -11.34
CA TYR A 363 20.23 48.45 -12.38
C TYR A 363 18.83 47.90 -12.06
N LYS A 364 18.54 47.63 -10.78
CA LYS A 364 17.23 47.17 -10.29
C LYS A 364 16.13 48.23 -10.40
N LYS A 365 16.49 49.52 -10.31
CA LYS A 365 15.56 50.64 -10.57
C LYS A 365 15.26 50.81 -12.06
N HIS A 366 16.24 50.60 -12.94
CA HIS A 366 16.05 50.68 -14.39
C HIS A 366 15.19 49.54 -14.94
N THR A 367 15.41 48.29 -14.53
CA THR A 367 14.60 47.15 -14.98
C THR A 367 13.17 47.19 -14.45
N ASN A 368 12.96 47.60 -13.19
CA ASN A 368 11.60 47.77 -12.65
C ASN A 368 10.83 48.93 -13.27
N ALA A 369 11.52 49.99 -13.74
CA ALA A 369 10.90 51.08 -14.47
C ALA A 369 10.53 50.67 -15.91
N GLU A 370 11.38 49.90 -16.59
CA GLU A 370 11.09 49.34 -17.92
C GLU A 370 9.92 48.34 -17.89
N HIS A 371 9.89 47.41 -16.93
CA HIS A 371 8.76 46.48 -16.77
C HIS A 371 7.44 47.18 -16.41
N LYS A 372 7.49 48.36 -15.76
CA LYS A 372 6.28 49.17 -15.48
C LYS A 372 5.77 49.86 -16.74
N ILE A 373 6.65 50.41 -17.57
CA ILE A 373 6.28 51.03 -18.86
C ILE A 373 5.71 49.97 -19.83
N GLU A 374 6.29 48.78 -19.88
CA GLU A 374 5.83 47.70 -20.75
C GLU A 374 4.48 47.11 -20.30
N LYS A 375 4.26 46.98 -18.98
CA LYS A 375 2.97 46.57 -18.40
C LYS A 375 1.86 47.58 -18.65
N ASP A 376 2.15 48.89 -18.55
CA ASP A 376 1.18 49.96 -18.80
C ASP A 376 0.86 50.11 -20.31
N ALA A 377 1.84 49.82 -21.19
CA ALA A 377 1.63 49.76 -22.64
C ALA A 377 0.78 48.54 -23.06
N ALA A 378 0.97 47.38 -22.43
CA ALA A 378 0.16 46.18 -22.67
C ALA A 378 -1.30 46.37 -22.20
N MET A 379 -1.52 46.99 -21.03
CA MET A 379 -2.86 47.33 -20.54
C MET A 379 -3.59 48.31 -21.47
N SER A 380 -2.90 49.30 -22.03
CA SER A 380 -3.51 50.23 -22.99
C SER A 380 -3.88 49.57 -24.32
N LYS A 381 -3.17 48.52 -24.73
CA LYS A 381 -3.45 47.77 -25.97
C LYS A 381 -4.63 46.82 -25.81
N ILE A 382 -4.78 46.19 -24.64
CA ILE A 382 -5.97 45.39 -24.29
C ILE A 382 -7.22 46.29 -24.26
N ALA A 383 -7.12 47.46 -23.62
CA ALA A 383 -8.22 48.42 -23.57
C ALA A 383 -8.64 48.97 -24.96
N MET A 384 -7.71 49.08 -25.92
CA MET A 384 -8.05 49.44 -27.30
C MET A 384 -8.77 48.31 -28.06
N LEU A 385 -8.33 47.06 -27.87
CA LEU A 385 -8.94 45.89 -28.53
C LEU A 385 -10.35 45.57 -27.99
N GLU A 386 -10.57 45.79 -26.68
CA GLU A 386 -11.91 45.68 -26.08
C GLU A 386 -12.87 46.74 -26.64
N LYS A 387 -12.38 47.95 -26.92
CA LYS A 387 -13.18 49.04 -27.50
C LYS A 387 -13.47 48.84 -29.01
N GLU A 388 -12.61 48.12 -29.73
CA GLU A 388 -12.86 47.71 -31.13
C GLU A 388 -13.82 46.52 -31.24
N LEU A 389 -13.89 45.64 -30.23
CA LEU A 389 -14.84 44.53 -30.18
C LEU A 389 -16.29 44.97 -29.84
N GLU A 390 -16.45 46.10 -29.15
CA GLU A 390 -17.75 46.68 -28.79
C GLU A 390 -18.46 47.41 -29.96
N THR A 391 -17.82 47.57 -31.14
CA THR A 391 -18.39 48.36 -32.26
C THR A 391 -18.84 47.56 -33.48
N LYS A 392 -19.05 46.24 -33.35
CA LYS A 392 -19.72 45.42 -34.37
C LYS A 392 -20.87 44.59 -33.79
N GLU A 393 -21.89 45.29 -33.32
CA GLU A 393 -23.24 44.71 -33.20
C GLU A 393 -23.83 44.52 -34.61
N ILE A 394 -24.02 43.27 -35.02
CA ILE A 394 -24.94 42.89 -36.09
C ILE A 394 -26.31 42.67 -35.44
N GLN A 395 -27.29 43.44 -35.91
CA GLN A 395 -28.70 43.34 -35.61
C GLN A 395 -29.26 41.96 -35.99
N VAL A 396 -29.97 41.29 -35.08
CA VAL A 396 -31.16 40.49 -35.40
C VAL A 396 -32.13 40.54 -34.19
N GLU A 397 -33.32 41.07 -34.45
CA GLU A 397 -34.50 40.97 -33.61
C GLU A 397 -34.90 39.50 -33.42
N ASP A 398 -35.09 39.03 -32.18
CA ASP A 398 -36.38 38.42 -31.80
C ASP A 398 -36.50 38.16 -30.30
N LYS A 399 -37.67 38.52 -29.78
CA LYS A 399 -38.03 38.49 -28.37
C LYS A 399 -38.63 37.12 -28.01
N GLU A 400 -37.80 36.14 -27.63
CA GLU A 400 -38.29 34.96 -26.87
C GLU A 400 -37.28 34.05 -26.11
N PRO A 401 -35.96 34.32 -25.96
CA PRO A 401 -35.07 33.42 -25.20
C PRO A 401 -34.66 33.89 -23.79
N LYS A 402 -35.13 35.04 -23.27
CA LYS A 402 -34.59 35.60 -22.00
C LYS A 402 -34.99 34.85 -20.73
N GLU A 403 -36.12 34.16 -20.72
CA GLU A 403 -36.63 33.51 -19.51
C GLU A 403 -36.05 32.09 -19.33
N LYS A 404 -35.98 31.31 -20.42
CA LYS A 404 -35.31 30.00 -20.45
C LYS A 404 -33.80 30.12 -20.19
N VAL A 405 -33.14 31.16 -20.71
CA VAL A 405 -31.72 31.42 -20.41
C VAL A 405 -31.52 31.74 -18.92
N LYS A 406 -32.45 32.46 -18.29
CA LYS A 406 -32.37 32.79 -16.85
C LYS A 406 -32.58 31.55 -15.97
N GLU A 407 -33.46 30.65 -16.39
CA GLU A 407 -33.69 29.36 -15.72
C GLU A 407 -32.52 28.39 -15.92
N LEU A 408 -31.96 28.33 -17.14
CA LEU A 408 -30.72 27.61 -17.44
C LEU A 408 -29.53 28.16 -16.66
N THR A 409 -29.45 29.47 -16.43
CA THR A 409 -28.37 30.09 -15.66
C THR A 409 -28.49 29.74 -14.17
N LYS A 410 -29.71 29.73 -13.63
CA LYS A 410 -29.96 29.29 -12.24
C LYS A 410 -29.65 27.80 -12.05
N THR A 411 -30.05 26.95 -12.99
CA THR A 411 -29.76 25.51 -12.92
C THR A 411 -28.28 25.22 -13.11
N MET A 412 -27.58 25.95 -13.99
CA MET A 412 -26.13 25.89 -14.12
C MET A 412 -25.41 26.33 -12.85
N GLN A 413 -25.82 27.44 -12.21
CA GLN A 413 -25.25 27.85 -10.92
C GLN A 413 -25.44 26.78 -9.85
N LYS A 414 -26.64 26.22 -9.73
CA LYS A 414 -26.94 25.18 -8.74
C LYS A 414 -26.14 23.90 -8.96
N LEU A 415 -26.02 23.44 -10.21
CA LEU A 415 -25.17 22.29 -10.57
C LEU A 415 -23.67 22.58 -10.35
N THR A 416 -23.24 23.84 -10.51
CA THR A 416 -21.85 24.24 -10.25
C THR A 416 -21.56 24.26 -8.75
N GLU A 417 -22.49 24.74 -7.93
CA GLU A 417 -22.41 24.70 -6.47
C GLU A 417 -22.42 23.26 -5.94
N GLU A 418 -23.28 22.38 -6.48
CA GLU A 418 -23.31 20.96 -6.12
C GLU A 418 -22.02 20.24 -6.54
N ARG A 419 -21.47 20.56 -7.73
CA ARG A 419 -20.18 20.04 -8.18
C ARG A 419 -19.03 20.53 -7.29
N GLN A 420 -19.00 21.81 -6.95
CA GLN A 420 -17.99 22.37 -6.04
C GLN A 420 -18.10 21.78 -4.63
N TYR A 421 -19.33 21.55 -4.15
CA TYR A 421 -19.57 20.86 -2.89
C TYR A 421 -19.07 19.41 -2.94
N GLY A 422 -19.36 18.68 -4.03
CA GLY A 422 -18.85 17.33 -4.27
C GLY A 422 -17.32 17.28 -4.38
N GLU A 423 -16.69 18.24 -5.05
CA GLU A 423 -15.23 18.36 -5.14
C GLU A 423 -14.60 18.73 -3.79
N THR A 424 -15.28 19.55 -2.97
CA THR A 424 -14.84 19.90 -1.62
C THR A 424 -14.95 18.70 -0.68
N LEU A 425 -16.04 17.93 -0.78
CA LEU A 425 -16.25 16.70 -0.03
C LEU A 425 -15.25 15.61 -0.45
N ALA A 426 -14.97 15.47 -1.75
CA ALA A 426 -13.96 14.56 -2.28
C ALA A 426 -12.54 14.96 -1.84
N LYS A 427 -12.21 16.26 -1.82
CA LYS A 427 -10.95 16.76 -1.22
C LYS A 427 -10.87 16.50 0.28
N GLN A 428 -11.97 16.66 1.01
CA GLN A 428 -12.03 16.36 2.45
C GLN A 428 -11.93 14.86 2.74
N LEU A 429 -12.49 13.99 1.89
CA LEU A 429 -12.38 12.53 2.01
C LEU A 429 -10.96 12.06 1.66
N LYS A 430 -10.34 12.57 0.58
CA LYS A 430 -8.91 12.35 0.28
C LYS A 430 -7.98 12.84 1.39
N GLY A 431 -8.37 13.88 2.13
CA GLY A 431 -7.63 14.39 3.28
C GLY A 431 -7.84 13.57 4.58
N LYS A 432 -8.91 12.76 4.65
CA LYS A 432 -9.22 11.89 5.79
C LYS A 432 -8.73 10.44 5.62
N GLU A 433 -8.26 10.06 4.43
CA GLU A 433 -7.39 8.89 4.22
C GLU A 433 -5.94 9.13 4.73
N SER A 434 -5.77 9.91 5.79
CA SER A 434 -4.49 9.88 6.52
C SER A 434 -4.46 8.56 7.30
N GLU A 435 -3.61 7.62 6.87
CA GLU A 435 -3.26 6.43 7.65
C GLU A 435 -3.12 6.84 9.13
N THR A 436 -3.85 6.17 10.03
CA THR A 436 -3.69 6.40 11.47
C THR A 436 -2.23 6.18 11.83
N THR A 437 -1.72 6.86 12.86
CA THR A 437 -0.32 6.73 13.29
C THR A 437 0.07 5.26 13.50
N GLU A 438 -0.87 4.46 14.03
CA GLU A 438 -0.73 3.02 14.21
C GLU A 438 -0.58 2.25 12.90
N LEU A 439 -1.36 2.58 11.85
CA LEU A 439 -1.24 1.93 10.53
C LEU A 439 0.11 2.25 9.86
N VAL A 440 0.60 3.48 10.02
CA VAL A 440 1.92 3.88 9.52
C VAL A 440 3.02 3.10 10.24
N GLU A 441 2.92 2.95 11.57
CA GLU A 441 3.86 2.17 12.37
C GLU A 441 3.81 0.68 12.04
N ALA A 442 2.62 0.11 11.87
CA ALA A 442 2.43 -1.29 11.46
C ALA A 442 3.07 -1.55 10.09
N ARG A 443 2.85 -0.67 9.11
CA ARG A 443 3.51 -0.76 7.80
C ARG A 443 5.03 -0.68 7.90
N LYS A 444 5.57 0.25 8.69
CA LYS A 444 7.03 0.35 8.92
C LYS A 444 7.59 -0.93 9.53
N LYS A 445 6.88 -1.50 10.52
CA LYS A 445 7.29 -2.76 11.15
C LYS A 445 7.27 -3.91 10.14
N MET A 446 6.25 -3.99 9.30
CA MET A 446 6.14 -5.02 8.27
C MET A 446 7.25 -4.93 7.23
N ILE A 447 7.59 -3.71 6.77
CA ILE A 447 8.74 -3.47 5.88
C ILE A 447 10.04 -3.96 6.54
N SER A 448 10.24 -3.70 7.83
CA SER A 448 11.40 -4.19 8.56
C SER A 448 11.47 -5.72 8.55
N VAL A 449 10.37 -6.40 8.87
CA VAL A 449 10.32 -7.86 8.94
C VAL A 449 10.55 -8.48 7.56
N LEU A 450 9.88 -7.99 6.51
CA LEU A 450 10.07 -8.50 5.15
C LEU A 450 11.49 -8.27 4.61
N SER A 451 12.16 -7.19 5.03
CA SER A 451 13.55 -6.92 4.64
C SER A 451 14.52 -7.99 5.18
N GLU A 452 14.22 -8.57 6.34
CA GLU A 452 15.05 -9.60 6.97
C GLU A 452 14.85 -10.98 6.35
N LEU A 453 13.68 -11.23 5.75
CA LEU A 453 13.28 -12.55 5.28
C LEU A 453 13.75 -12.87 3.85
N ASN A 454 14.26 -11.88 3.11
CA ASN A 454 14.88 -12.00 1.78
C ASN A 454 14.17 -13.00 0.85
N TYR A 455 12.87 -12.82 0.66
CA TYR A 455 12.07 -13.62 -0.26
C TYR A 455 12.22 -13.08 -1.68
N ASP A 456 12.96 -13.80 -2.52
CA ASP A 456 13.20 -13.40 -3.92
C ASP A 456 12.04 -13.77 -4.87
N ASP A 457 11.03 -14.51 -4.39
CA ASP A 457 9.95 -15.09 -5.21
C ASP A 457 8.57 -14.93 -4.54
N VAL A 458 8.07 -13.69 -4.50
CA VAL A 458 6.73 -13.37 -3.97
C VAL A 458 6.12 -12.19 -4.71
N ASP A 459 4.85 -12.31 -5.05
CA ASP A 459 4.06 -11.26 -5.73
C ASP A 459 3.91 -9.99 -4.90
N ILE A 460 4.12 -10.07 -3.58
CA ILE A 460 4.12 -8.94 -2.66
C ILE A 460 5.47 -8.84 -1.98
N GLY A 461 6.11 -7.67 -2.09
CA GLY A 461 7.42 -7.44 -1.51
C GLY A 461 7.70 -5.97 -1.22
N ILE A 462 8.97 -5.64 -1.06
CA ILE A 462 9.41 -4.27 -0.78
C ILE A 462 9.94 -3.65 -2.07
N LYS A 463 9.28 -2.60 -2.54
CA LYS A 463 9.80 -1.76 -3.62
C LYS A 463 10.49 -0.53 -3.04
N LYS A 464 11.72 -0.26 -3.51
CA LYS A 464 12.48 0.93 -3.16
C LYS A 464 12.27 2.02 -4.22
N PHE A 465 11.50 3.04 -3.87
CA PHE A 465 11.18 4.17 -4.75
C PHE A 465 12.26 5.23 -4.71
N GLY A 466 12.55 5.81 -5.87
CA GLY A 466 13.52 6.89 -6.02
C GLY A 466 14.98 6.43 -6.05
N ALA A 467 15.22 5.12 -6.00
CA ALA A 467 16.53 4.55 -6.25
C ALA A 467 16.71 4.35 -7.76
N ILE A 468 17.82 4.83 -8.30
CA ILE A 468 18.16 4.66 -9.71
C ILE A 468 18.48 3.19 -9.97
N ASP A 469 17.85 2.61 -11.00
CA ASP A 469 18.22 1.29 -11.50
C ASP A 469 19.65 1.31 -12.05
N SER A 470 20.51 0.49 -11.45
CA SER A 470 21.92 0.38 -11.83
C SER A 470 22.15 -0.40 -13.13
N CYS A 471 21.17 -1.17 -13.61
CA CYS A 471 21.35 -2.05 -14.78
C CYS A 471 21.70 -1.26 -16.07
N PRO A 472 21.00 -0.17 -16.42
CA PRO A 472 21.37 0.69 -17.56
C PRO A 472 22.78 1.26 -17.44
N PHE A 473 23.21 1.64 -16.23
CA PHE A 473 24.56 2.16 -15.99
C PHE A 473 25.62 1.08 -16.22
N ARG A 474 25.39 -0.15 -15.73
CA ARG A 474 26.28 -1.29 -15.97
C ARG A 474 26.40 -1.59 -17.47
N THR A 475 25.29 -1.58 -18.20
CA THR A 475 25.27 -1.82 -19.65
C THR A 475 26.04 -0.72 -20.40
N ALA A 476 25.78 0.56 -20.12
CA ALA A 476 26.48 1.68 -20.75
C ALA A 476 27.98 1.69 -20.42
N CYS A 477 28.36 1.38 -19.18
CA CYS A 477 29.77 1.31 -18.77
C CYS A 477 30.50 0.12 -19.39
N LYS A 478 29.85 -1.05 -19.57
CA LYS A 478 30.44 -2.20 -20.26
C LYS A 478 30.74 -1.93 -21.73
N GLN A 479 30.01 -1.01 -22.37
CA GLN A 479 30.27 -0.60 -23.75
C GLN A 479 31.44 0.39 -23.88
N LYS A 480 31.73 1.17 -22.82
CA LYS A 480 32.76 2.22 -22.85
C LYS A 480 34.08 1.84 -22.17
N PHE A 481 34.05 0.98 -21.17
CA PHE A 481 35.21 0.62 -20.36
C PHE A 481 35.55 -0.87 -20.47
N SER A 482 36.78 -1.22 -20.07
CA SER A 482 37.18 -2.62 -19.97
C SER A 482 36.37 -3.33 -18.89
N ARG A 483 36.17 -4.64 -19.03
CA ARG A 483 35.38 -5.47 -18.09
C ARG A 483 35.84 -5.36 -16.63
N GLN A 484 37.13 -5.09 -16.40
CA GLN A 484 37.70 -4.94 -15.05
C GLN A 484 37.29 -3.63 -14.36
N VAL A 485 37.04 -2.56 -15.12
CA VAL A 485 36.79 -1.21 -14.57
C VAL A 485 35.33 -0.77 -14.81
N ALA A 486 34.62 -1.42 -15.73
CA ALA A 486 33.25 -1.08 -16.09
C ALA A 486 32.28 -1.17 -14.90
N GLU A 487 32.43 -2.16 -14.03
CA GLU A 487 31.55 -2.35 -12.87
C GLU A 487 31.74 -1.26 -11.81
N GLU A 488 32.99 -0.93 -11.51
CA GLU A 488 33.33 0.17 -10.59
C GLU A 488 32.83 1.50 -11.13
N LYS A 489 33.04 1.77 -12.42
CA LYS A 489 32.57 3.02 -13.07
C LYS A 489 31.06 3.12 -13.14
N ALA A 490 30.35 2.00 -13.35
CA ALA A 490 28.89 1.98 -13.30
C ALA A 490 28.39 2.32 -11.90
N THR A 491 29.02 1.77 -10.87
CA THR A 491 28.67 2.02 -9.46
C THR A 491 28.93 3.47 -9.10
N GLU A 492 30.12 4.01 -9.41
CA GLU A 492 30.46 5.42 -9.20
C GLU A 492 29.44 6.35 -9.89
N LEU A 493 29.14 6.10 -11.16
CA LEU A 493 28.24 6.93 -11.94
C LEU A 493 26.80 6.87 -11.40
N CYS A 494 26.31 5.68 -11.05
CA CYS A 494 25.00 5.50 -10.44
C CYS A 494 24.90 6.24 -9.10
N SER A 495 25.94 6.20 -8.26
CA SER A 495 25.99 6.93 -6.98
C SER A 495 26.01 8.45 -7.17
N VAL A 496 26.79 8.96 -8.14
CA VAL A 496 26.81 10.41 -8.45
C VAL A 496 25.43 10.88 -8.88
N TRP A 497 24.75 10.12 -9.74
CA TRP A 497 23.41 10.48 -10.19
C TRP A 497 22.35 10.32 -9.09
N GLN A 498 22.49 9.33 -8.21
CA GLN A 498 21.60 9.18 -7.06
C GLN A 498 21.70 10.41 -6.14
N ALA A 499 22.91 10.86 -5.84
CA ALA A 499 23.14 12.06 -5.04
C ALA A 499 22.60 13.34 -5.73
N ASN A 500 22.64 13.40 -7.07
CA ASN A 500 22.02 14.50 -7.81
C ASN A 500 20.51 14.45 -7.68
N VAL A 501 19.88 13.30 -7.91
CA VAL A 501 18.43 13.10 -7.81
C VAL A 501 17.88 13.45 -6.42
N GLU A 502 18.64 13.15 -5.37
CA GLU A 502 18.31 13.50 -3.98
C GLU A 502 18.58 14.97 -3.63
N ASN A 503 19.31 15.73 -4.47
CA ASN A 503 19.67 17.11 -4.17
C ASN A 503 18.46 18.05 -4.27
N PRO A 504 18.03 18.70 -3.16
CA PRO A 504 16.86 19.57 -3.17
C PRO A 504 17.01 20.79 -4.09
N LYS A 505 18.24 21.25 -4.36
CA LYS A 505 18.53 22.41 -5.19
C LYS A 505 18.37 22.15 -6.69
N TRP A 506 18.37 20.89 -7.11
CA TRP A 506 18.15 20.52 -8.51
C TRP A 506 16.71 20.00 -8.66
N ASN A 507 15.88 20.70 -9.42
CA ASN A 507 14.49 20.34 -9.64
C ASN A 507 14.14 20.45 -11.12
N PRO A 508 14.39 19.40 -11.92
CA PRO A 508 14.22 19.44 -13.37
C PRO A 508 12.74 19.23 -13.76
N PHE A 509 11.83 20.00 -13.17
CA PHE A 509 10.39 19.96 -13.48
C PHE A 509 9.90 21.36 -13.87
N LYS A 510 9.05 21.41 -14.89
CA LYS A 510 8.37 22.62 -15.35
C LYS A 510 6.86 22.50 -15.20
N THR A 511 6.23 23.60 -14.81
CA THR A 511 4.78 23.68 -14.68
C THR A 511 4.13 23.91 -16.03
N VAL A 512 3.18 23.05 -16.41
CA VAL A 512 2.38 23.13 -17.63
C VAL A 512 0.90 23.12 -17.23
N ILE A 513 0.13 24.08 -17.75
CA ILE A 513 -1.31 24.13 -17.52
C ILE A 513 -1.99 23.36 -18.66
N LEU A 514 -2.53 22.18 -18.38
CA LEU A 514 -3.34 21.40 -19.32
C LEU A 514 -4.78 21.41 -18.80
N THR A 515 -5.72 21.83 -19.64
CA THR A 515 -7.18 21.72 -19.35
C THR A 515 -7.66 22.33 -18.02
N GLY A 516 -6.95 23.35 -17.51
CA GLY A 516 -7.30 24.03 -16.25
C GLY A 516 -6.67 23.41 -14.99
N GLU A 517 -5.92 22.31 -15.12
CA GLU A 517 -5.11 21.73 -14.04
C GLU A 517 -3.62 22.04 -14.22
N VAL A 518 -2.98 22.40 -13.11
CA VAL A 518 -1.54 22.70 -13.05
C VAL A 518 -0.78 21.38 -12.87
N GLN A 519 -0.19 20.85 -13.94
CA GLN A 519 0.67 19.66 -13.89
C GLN A 519 2.13 20.05 -14.04
N GLU A 520 3.02 19.42 -13.28
CA GLU A 520 4.45 19.64 -13.40
C GLU A 520 5.13 18.45 -14.05
N THR A 521 5.66 18.63 -15.25
CA THR A 521 6.32 17.60 -16.07
C THR A 521 7.83 17.78 -16.07
N ILE A 522 8.60 16.74 -16.41
CA ILE A 522 10.07 16.83 -16.53
C ILE A 522 10.45 17.90 -17.56
N ASP A 523 11.40 18.75 -17.20
CA ASP A 523 11.96 19.71 -18.13
C ASP A 523 12.97 19.05 -19.07
N GLN A 524 12.53 18.80 -20.30
CA GLN A 524 13.39 18.25 -21.38
C GLN A 524 14.53 19.19 -21.79
N GLU A 525 14.49 20.47 -21.38
CA GLU A 525 15.56 21.45 -21.60
C GLU A 525 16.59 21.50 -20.46
N ASP A 526 16.41 20.69 -19.41
CA ASP A 526 17.39 20.62 -18.31
C ASP A 526 18.77 20.19 -18.84
N LYS A 527 19.76 21.05 -18.61
CA LYS A 527 21.13 20.88 -19.12
C LYS A 527 21.79 19.59 -18.61
N HIS A 528 21.52 19.17 -17.37
CA HIS A 528 22.11 17.98 -16.78
C HIS A 528 21.50 16.72 -17.40
N LEU A 529 20.18 16.67 -17.56
CA LEU A 529 19.49 15.56 -18.21
C LEU A 529 19.86 15.43 -19.69
N GLN A 530 19.99 16.55 -20.42
CA GLN A 530 20.46 16.55 -21.81
C GLN A 530 21.88 16.01 -21.93
N GLN A 531 22.77 16.43 -21.02
CA GLN A 531 24.15 15.95 -21.01
C GLN A 531 24.21 14.44 -20.70
N LEU A 532 23.44 13.97 -19.71
CA LEU A 532 23.35 12.56 -19.36
C LEU A 532 22.94 11.70 -20.56
N ARG A 533 21.88 12.13 -21.26
CA ARG A 533 21.38 11.43 -22.45
C ARG A 533 22.42 11.41 -23.58
N LYS A 534 23.12 12.52 -23.79
CA LYS A 534 24.16 12.64 -24.83
C LYS A 534 25.38 11.77 -24.53
N GLU A 535 25.81 11.74 -23.27
CA GLU A 535 27.01 11.01 -22.87
C GLU A 535 26.75 9.52 -22.69
N TRP A 536 25.66 9.13 -22.01
CA TRP A 536 25.45 7.76 -21.53
C TRP A 536 24.26 7.04 -22.18
N GLY A 537 23.50 7.74 -23.03
CA GLY A 537 22.40 7.17 -23.79
C GLY A 537 21.03 7.33 -23.13
N TYR A 538 20.00 6.88 -23.85
CA TYR A 538 18.60 7.06 -23.46
C TYR A 538 18.20 6.19 -22.26
N GLU A 539 18.72 4.97 -22.14
CA GLU A 539 18.37 4.04 -21.05
C GLU A 539 18.82 4.58 -19.68
N VAL A 540 20.03 5.13 -19.61
CA VAL A 540 20.58 5.75 -18.40
C VAL A 540 19.79 7.02 -18.05
N TYR A 541 19.46 7.84 -19.05
CA TYR A 541 18.57 8.99 -18.88
C TYR A 541 17.20 8.58 -18.30
N LEU A 542 16.60 7.53 -18.85
CA LEU A 542 15.28 7.05 -18.44
C LEU A 542 15.29 6.55 -17.00
N ALA A 543 16.32 5.81 -16.58
CA ALA A 543 16.47 5.35 -15.19
C ALA A 543 16.51 6.52 -14.19
N VAL A 544 17.19 7.61 -14.54
CA VAL A 544 17.26 8.82 -13.70
C VAL A 544 15.91 9.57 -13.67
N VAL A 545 15.23 9.66 -14.80
CA VAL A 545 13.90 10.31 -14.89
C VAL A 545 12.87 9.54 -14.08
N ILE A 546 12.83 8.21 -14.18
CA ILE A 546 11.92 7.37 -13.39
C ILE A 546 12.17 7.61 -11.89
N ALA A 547 13.43 7.60 -11.44
CA ALA A 547 13.74 7.88 -10.05
C ALA A 547 13.28 9.27 -9.59
N LEU A 548 13.44 10.31 -10.43
CA LEU A 548 12.96 11.68 -10.14
C LEU A 548 11.44 11.75 -10.02
N GLU A 549 10.72 11.07 -10.91
CA GLU A 549 9.26 10.98 -10.89
C GLU A 549 8.76 10.22 -9.65
N GLU A 550 9.39 9.09 -9.32
CA GLU A 550 9.07 8.31 -8.13
C GLU A 550 9.30 9.09 -6.82
N ILE A 551 10.40 9.82 -6.68
CA ILE A 551 10.64 10.69 -5.51
C ILE A 551 9.55 11.76 -5.40
N LYS A 552 9.15 12.34 -6.53
CA LYS A 552 8.13 13.39 -6.56
C LYS A 552 6.74 12.86 -6.20
N GLU A 553 6.42 11.63 -6.58
CA GLU A 553 5.13 11.02 -6.28
C GLU A 553 5.05 10.55 -4.84
N TYR A 554 6.08 9.85 -4.36
CA TYR A 554 6.03 9.13 -3.09
C TYR A 554 6.78 9.80 -1.94
N ASN A 555 7.63 10.81 -2.20
CA ASN A 555 8.39 11.53 -1.18
C ASN A 555 8.61 13.02 -1.50
N LYS A 556 7.50 13.78 -1.68
CA LYS A 556 7.54 15.23 -1.97
C LYS A 556 8.33 16.06 -0.96
N LYS A 557 8.45 15.62 0.30
CA LYS A 557 9.00 16.44 1.39
C LYS A 557 10.49 16.23 1.61
N GLU A 558 10.97 14.98 1.58
CA GLU A 558 12.34 14.67 2.00
C GLU A 558 13.30 14.41 0.82
N ARG A 559 12.78 14.18 -0.40
CA ARG A 559 13.57 13.83 -1.60
C ARG A 559 14.60 12.71 -1.37
N THR A 560 14.25 11.72 -0.55
CA THR A 560 15.08 10.55 -0.24
C THR A 560 14.42 9.27 -0.76
N THR A 561 15.21 8.21 -0.91
CA THR A 561 14.65 6.89 -1.27
C THR A 561 13.71 6.38 -0.18
N THR A 562 12.54 5.87 -0.58
CA THR A 562 11.53 5.37 0.35
C THR A 562 11.22 3.91 0.04
N HIS A 563 11.11 3.08 1.08
CA HIS A 563 10.67 1.69 0.94
C HIS A 563 9.16 1.63 1.13
N GLN A 564 8.45 0.96 0.22
CA GLN A 564 7.02 0.70 0.36
C GLN A 564 6.72 -0.77 0.13
N LEU A 565 5.68 -1.25 0.83
CA LEU A 565 5.05 -2.54 0.53
C LEU A 565 4.37 -2.42 -0.83
N TRP A 566 4.69 -3.34 -1.73
CA TRP A 566 4.28 -3.28 -3.11
C TRP A 566 3.77 -4.63 -3.58
N ASN A 567 2.62 -4.61 -4.25
CA ASN A 567 2.09 -5.75 -4.98
C ASN A 567 2.60 -5.62 -6.42
N PHE A 568 3.53 -6.52 -6.79
CA PHE A 568 4.17 -6.55 -8.10
C PHE A 568 3.26 -7.11 -9.18
N GLU A 569 2.31 -7.98 -8.81
CA GLU A 569 1.30 -8.51 -9.73
C GLU A 569 0.33 -7.41 -10.17
N GLU A 570 -0.22 -6.66 -9.21
CA GLU A 570 -1.19 -5.59 -9.49
C GLU A 570 -0.54 -4.24 -9.83
N GLY A 571 0.77 -4.11 -9.67
CA GLY A 571 1.49 -2.86 -9.96
C GLY A 571 1.06 -1.68 -9.09
N ARG A 572 0.65 -1.93 -7.84
CA ARG A 572 0.20 -0.91 -6.89
C ARG A 572 0.77 -1.12 -5.49
N LYS A 573 0.59 -0.11 -4.63
CA LYS A 573 0.92 -0.21 -3.20
C LYS A 573 0.14 -1.37 -2.59
N ALA A 574 0.84 -2.27 -1.90
CA ALA A 574 0.21 -3.38 -1.21
C ALA A 574 -0.58 -2.88 0.01
N MET A 575 -1.74 -3.48 0.24
CA MET A 575 -2.53 -3.30 1.45
C MET A 575 -1.90 -4.10 2.59
N LEU A 576 -2.08 -3.64 3.83
CA LEU A 576 -1.50 -4.33 4.99
C LEU A 576 -2.10 -5.73 5.16
N GLU A 577 -3.38 -5.90 4.82
CA GLU A 577 -4.09 -7.18 4.79
C GLU A 577 -3.41 -8.19 3.85
N GLU A 578 -3.12 -7.80 2.61
CA GLU A 578 -2.42 -8.66 1.63
C GLU A 578 -1.08 -9.16 2.18
N VAL A 579 -0.33 -8.30 2.87
CA VAL A 579 0.96 -8.67 3.46
C VAL A 579 0.81 -9.58 4.68
N ILE A 580 -0.26 -9.39 5.48
CA ILE A 580 -0.56 -10.26 6.62
C ILE A 580 -0.95 -11.65 6.13
N CYS A 581 -1.85 -11.76 5.14
CA CYS A 581 -2.25 -13.04 4.56
C CYS A 581 -1.03 -13.83 4.04
N LEU A 582 -0.13 -13.15 3.33
CA LEU A 582 1.11 -13.77 2.86
C LEU A 582 1.97 -14.29 4.03
N MET A 583 2.08 -13.52 5.12
CA MET A 583 2.81 -14.00 6.30
C MET A 583 2.10 -15.15 7.01
N GLU A 584 0.78 -15.17 7.06
CA GLU A 584 0.02 -16.28 7.64
C GLU A 584 0.25 -17.58 6.85
N GLU A 585 0.19 -17.53 5.53
CA GLU A 585 0.50 -18.66 4.65
C GLU A 585 1.93 -19.17 4.90
N LYS A 586 2.92 -18.28 4.90
CA LYS A 586 4.33 -18.65 5.13
C LYS A 586 4.58 -19.17 6.55
N LEU A 587 3.87 -18.66 7.54
CA LEU A 587 3.94 -19.17 8.92
C LEU A 587 3.26 -20.54 9.04
N MET A 588 2.18 -20.79 8.30
CA MET A 588 1.54 -22.10 8.23
C MET A 588 2.46 -23.13 7.55
N GLU A 589 3.07 -22.78 6.42
CA GLU A 589 4.09 -23.60 5.76
C GLU A 589 5.26 -23.92 6.72
N ALA A 590 5.76 -22.92 7.43
CA ALA A 590 6.86 -23.08 8.39
C ALA A 590 6.47 -23.95 9.59
N LYS A 591 5.25 -23.77 10.13
CA LYS A 591 4.72 -24.62 11.22
C LYS A 591 4.55 -26.06 10.77
N ILE A 592 4.04 -26.30 9.56
CA ILE A 592 3.89 -27.65 9.02
C ILE A 592 5.27 -28.33 8.90
N LYS A 593 6.28 -27.61 8.41
CA LYS A 593 7.67 -28.13 8.32
C LYS A 593 8.31 -28.41 9.68
N ASP A 594 7.99 -27.66 10.72
CA ASP A 594 8.55 -27.83 12.07
C ASP A 594 7.84 -28.93 12.90
N THR A 595 6.66 -29.39 12.47
CA THR A 595 5.86 -30.40 13.19
C THR A 595 6.29 -31.86 12.97
N GLY A 596 7.22 -32.12 12.05
CA GLY A 596 7.70 -33.48 11.73
C GLY A 596 6.70 -34.34 10.96
N PHE A 597 5.72 -33.71 10.30
CA PHE A 597 4.81 -34.34 9.35
C PHE A 597 5.36 -34.22 7.92
N VAL A 598 5.24 -35.29 7.15
CA VAL A 598 5.72 -35.41 5.78
C VAL A 598 4.55 -35.20 4.82
N LYS A 599 4.81 -34.71 3.61
CA LYS A 599 3.80 -34.59 2.55
C LYS A 599 3.62 -35.88 1.75
N VAL A 600 2.50 -36.02 1.06
CA VAL A 600 2.19 -37.24 0.29
C VAL A 600 3.21 -37.45 -0.83
N ASP A 601 3.57 -36.43 -1.59
CA ASP A 601 4.54 -36.54 -2.71
C ASP A 601 5.97 -36.97 -2.28
N GLU A 602 6.37 -36.69 -1.04
CA GLU A 602 7.67 -37.03 -0.48
C GLU A 602 7.78 -38.51 -0.02
N LEU A 603 6.69 -39.27 -0.11
CA LEU A 603 6.63 -40.65 0.35
C LEU A 603 7.47 -41.60 -0.52
N LYS A 604 8.27 -42.45 0.16
CA LYS A 604 9.17 -43.40 -0.51
C LYS A 604 8.82 -44.84 -0.15
N PRO A 605 8.95 -45.79 -1.10
CA PRO A 605 8.70 -47.19 -0.79
C PRO A 605 9.61 -47.72 0.33
N GLY A 606 9.02 -48.40 1.32
CA GLY A 606 9.75 -49.05 2.41
C GLY A 606 10.12 -48.14 3.59
N THR A 607 9.67 -46.88 3.61
CA THR A 607 9.80 -46.02 4.80
C THR A 607 8.77 -46.41 5.87
N GLU A 608 9.20 -46.41 7.12
CA GLU A 608 8.36 -46.68 8.29
C GLU A 608 8.42 -45.50 9.27
N GLY A 609 7.38 -45.29 10.07
CA GLY A 609 7.37 -44.26 11.11
C GLY A 609 7.01 -42.86 10.61
N VAL A 610 6.36 -42.76 9.45
CA VAL A 610 6.02 -41.47 8.82
C VAL A 610 4.77 -40.86 9.47
N ASN A 611 4.81 -39.57 9.78
CA ASN A 611 3.64 -38.86 10.27
C ASN A 611 3.02 -38.05 9.13
N LEU A 612 1.70 -38.15 8.92
CA LEU A 612 0.98 -37.49 7.82
C LEU A 612 -0.27 -36.79 8.34
N ILE A 613 -0.63 -35.67 7.71
CA ILE A 613 -1.93 -35.01 7.88
C ILE A 613 -2.65 -35.19 6.55
N VAL A 614 -3.76 -35.93 6.53
CA VAL A 614 -4.47 -36.25 5.29
C VAL A 614 -5.97 -36.07 5.44
N LYS A 615 -6.63 -35.69 4.36
CA LYS A 615 -8.09 -35.62 4.26
C LYS A 615 -8.60 -36.86 3.53
N VAL A 616 -9.68 -37.44 4.05
CA VAL A 616 -10.33 -38.61 3.43
C VAL A 616 -11.20 -38.14 2.27
N LEU A 617 -10.91 -38.60 1.06
CA LEU A 617 -11.73 -38.31 -0.13
C LEU A 617 -12.82 -39.36 -0.32
N ASN A 618 -12.45 -40.63 -0.25
CA ASN A 618 -13.35 -41.76 -0.46
C ASN A 618 -12.93 -42.97 0.36
N THR A 619 -13.88 -43.83 0.72
CA THR A 619 -13.64 -45.07 1.47
C THR A 619 -14.42 -46.22 0.85
N ASP A 620 -13.72 -47.26 0.41
CA ASP A 620 -14.30 -48.49 -0.11
C ASP A 620 -14.07 -49.66 0.86
N VAL A 621 -15.14 -50.31 1.31
CA VAL A 621 -15.06 -51.43 2.25
C VAL A 621 -14.87 -52.73 1.46
N VAL A 622 -13.62 -53.14 1.31
CA VAL A 622 -13.22 -54.30 0.49
C VAL A 622 -13.58 -55.65 1.14
N VAL A 623 -13.59 -55.72 2.47
CA VAL A 623 -13.94 -56.97 3.20
C VAL A 623 -14.84 -56.64 4.38
N GLU A 624 -15.97 -57.33 4.48
CA GLU A 624 -16.86 -57.29 5.63
C GLU A 624 -17.41 -58.70 5.92
N LYS A 625 -17.00 -59.30 7.05
CA LYS A 625 -17.48 -60.62 7.48
C LYS A 625 -18.55 -60.45 8.55
N SER A 626 -19.78 -60.87 8.26
CA SER A 626 -20.90 -60.85 9.21
C SER A 626 -20.79 -61.95 10.27
N GLU A 627 -21.34 -61.70 11.46
CA GLU A 627 -21.30 -62.62 12.61
C GLU A 627 -21.98 -63.97 12.35
N GLU A 628 -22.84 -64.10 11.34
CA GLU A 628 -23.57 -65.34 11.02
C GLU A 628 -22.69 -66.43 10.38
N GLN A 629 -21.52 -66.07 9.83
CA GLN A 629 -20.54 -67.04 9.29
C GLN A 629 -19.65 -67.68 10.38
N GLN A 630 -19.95 -67.47 11.66
CA GLN A 630 -19.16 -67.94 12.82
C GLN A 630 -19.39 -69.41 13.21
N SER A 631 -20.25 -70.17 12.52
CA SER A 631 -20.66 -71.52 12.94
C SER A 631 -19.74 -72.67 12.47
N LEU A 632 -18.42 -72.48 12.43
CA LEU A 632 -17.47 -73.60 12.43
C LEU A 632 -16.32 -73.33 13.43
N PRO A 633 -16.09 -74.24 14.40
CA PRO A 633 -15.05 -74.06 15.41
C PRO A 633 -13.67 -74.38 14.80
N SER A 634 -12.95 -73.34 14.38
CA SER A 634 -11.51 -73.44 14.14
C SER A 634 -10.76 -73.19 15.44
N TYR A 635 -9.97 -74.18 15.88
CA TYR A 635 -9.22 -74.22 17.15
C TYR A 635 -8.04 -73.24 17.25
N HIS A 636 -7.91 -72.27 16.34
CA HIS A 636 -6.91 -71.21 16.47
C HIS A 636 -7.51 -69.98 17.16
N TYR A 637 -7.27 -69.87 18.46
CA TYR A 637 -7.37 -68.60 19.19
C TYR A 637 -6.31 -67.65 18.64
N SER A 638 -6.71 -66.75 17.74
CA SER A 638 -5.99 -65.50 17.50
C SER A 638 -6.86 -64.35 17.99
N PRO A 639 -6.38 -63.49 18.90
CA PRO A 639 -7.13 -62.33 19.39
C PRO A 639 -7.31 -61.22 18.33
N PHE A 640 -6.79 -61.39 17.11
CA PHE A 640 -6.95 -60.47 15.99
C PHE A 640 -7.62 -61.19 14.81
N ARG A 641 -8.95 -61.40 14.87
CA ARG A 641 -9.71 -61.74 13.66
C ARG A 641 -9.94 -60.45 12.88
N ILE A 642 -9.36 -60.37 11.69
CA ILE A 642 -9.68 -59.31 10.72
C ILE A 642 -11.10 -59.60 10.21
N THR A 643 -12.06 -58.81 10.64
CA THR A 643 -13.47 -58.94 10.26
C THR A 643 -13.88 -57.88 9.25
N ARG A 644 -13.21 -56.72 9.23
CA ARG A 644 -13.48 -55.61 8.32
C ARG A 644 -12.19 -54.98 7.78
N VAL A 645 -12.12 -54.71 6.48
CA VAL A 645 -11.00 -54.02 5.81
C VAL A 645 -11.56 -53.00 4.84
N ALA A 646 -11.03 -51.78 4.87
CA ALA A 646 -11.36 -50.74 3.90
C ALA A 646 -10.10 -50.18 3.24
N GLU A 647 -10.25 -49.80 1.97
CA GLU A 647 -9.29 -49.03 1.20
C GLU A 647 -9.85 -47.62 1.05
N SER A 648 -9.18 -46.66 1.69
CA SER A 648 -9.58 -45.25 1.68
C SER A 648 -8.60 -44.44 0.84
N LEU A 649 -9.10 -43.65 -0.09
CA LEU A 649 -8.31 -42.64 -0.79
C LEU A 649 -8.14 -41.43 0.13
N VAL A 650 -6.90 -41.15 0.50
CA VAL A 650 -6.55 -40.03 1.38
C VAL A 650 -5.47 -39.18 0.70
N GLY A 651 -5.47 -37.88 0.96
CA GLY A 651 -4.49 -36.99 0.35
C GLY A 651 -4.31 -35.67 1.08
N ASP A 652 -3.32 -34.93 0.62
CA ASP A 652 -3.02 -33.55 1.00
C ASP A 652 -2.89 -32.69 -0.27
N GLU A 653 -2.44 -31.44 -0.14
CA GLU A 653 -2.27 -30.53 -1.28
C GLU A 653 -1.20 -30.98 -2.29
N THR A 654 -0.45 -32.05 -1.99
CA THR A 654 0.65 -32.56 -2.84
C THR A 654 0.29 -33.84 -3.59
N GLY A 655 -0.81 -34.51 -3.22
CA GLY A 655 -1.27 -35.69 -3.91
C GLY A 655 -2.08 -36.65 -3.06
N THR A 656 -2.38 -37.81 -3.64
CA THR A 656 -3.23 -38.84 -3.02
C THR A 656 -2.54 -40.19 -2.90
N ILE A 657 -2.93 -40.95 -1.88
CA ILE A 657 -2.47 -42.32 -1.62
C ILE A 657 -3.59 -43.15 -1.01
N ILE A 658 -3.61 -44.44 -1.31
CA ILE A 658 -4.57 -45.38 -0.71
C ILE A 658 -4.07 -45.83 0.66
N LEU A 659 -4.90 -45.61 1.68
CA LEU A 659 -4.75 -46.06 3.05
C LEU A 659 -5.59 -47.32 3.31
N THR A 660 -4.95 -48.39 3.77
CA THR A 660 -5.65 -49.64 4.13
C THR A 660 -5.90 -49.71 5.64
N THR A 661 -7.17 -49.64 6.05
CA THR A 661 -7.59 -49.64 7.47
C THR A 661 -8.35 -50.92 7.83
N ARG A 662 -8.37 -51.27 9.13
CA ARG A 662 -8.94 -52.54 9.60
C ARG A 662 -9.85 -52.35 10.82
N ASN A 663 -10.90 -53.16 10.89
CA ASN A 663 -11.84 -53.23 12.01
C ASN A 663 -12.38 -51.84 12.41
N GLU A 664 -12.25 -51.43 13.68
CA GLU A 664 -12.71 -50.14 14.23
C GLU A 664 -12.07 -48.92 13.56
N GLN A 665 -10.90 -49.08 12.91
CA GLN A 665 -10.23 -47.98 12.20
C GLN A 665 -11.00 -47.54 10.95
N VAL A 666 -11.85 -48.42 10.40
CA VAL A 666 -12.71 -48.11 9.24
C VAL A 666 -13.75 -47.05 9.59
N ASP A 667 -14.21 -47.02 10.85
CA ASP A 667 -15.22 -46.06 11.30
C ASP A 667 -14.69 -44.62 11.40
N LEU A 668 -13.36 -44.46 11.43
CA LEU A 668 -12.69 -43.15 11.40
C LEU A 668 -12.54 -42.59 9.97
N MET A 669 -12.80 -43.40 8.94
CA MET A 669 -12.55 -43.07 7.53
C MET A 669 -13.79 -42.43 6.86
N THR A 670 -14.40 -41.47 7.54
CA THR A 670 -15.54 -40.71 7.00
C THR A 670 -15.07 -39.71 5.93
N PRO A 671 -15.61 -39.73 4.70
CA PRO A 671 -15.26 -38.76 3.67
C PRO A 671 -15.39 -37.31 4.17
N GLY A 672 -14.41 -36.48 3.85
CA GLY A 672 -14.28 -35.10 4.32
C GLY A 672 -13.59 -34.94 5.68
N SER A 673 -13.33 -36.04 6.41
CA SER A 673 -12.64 -35.97 7.70
C SER A 673 -11.13 -35.85 7.55
N ILE A 674 -10.50 -35.15 8.48
CA ILE A 674 -9.05 -34.93 8.50
C ILE A 674 -8.42 -35.81 9.57
N LEU A 675 -7.39 -36.53 9.16
CA LEU A 675 -6.73 -37.54 9.96
C LEU A 675 -5.27 -37.19 10.17
N LEU A 676 -4.86 -37.23 11.44
CA LEU A 676 -3.46 -37.23 11.85
C LEU A 676 -3.01 -38.69 11.97
N LEU A 677 -2.15 -39.09 11.04
CA LEU A 677 -1.55 -40.42 10.98
C LEU A 677 -0.17 -40.34 11.62
N TYR A 678 0.04 -41.06 12.71
CA TYR A 678 1.34 -41.13 13.37
C TYR A 678 1.97 -42.50 13.17
N GLY A 679 3.23 -42.54 12.77
CA GLY A 679 3.99 -43.79 12.66
C GLY A 679 3.53 -44.72 11.53
N ALA A 680 3.06 -44.15 10.42
CA ALA A 680 2.58 -44.90 9.27
C ALA A 680 3.71 -45.63 8.53
N LYS A 681 3.37 -46.75 7.89
CA LYS A 681 4.31 -47.54 7.09
C LYS A 681 3.88 -47.61 5.64
N ILE A 682 4.86 -47.44 4.77
CA ILE A 682 4.67 -47.40 3.33
C ILE A 682 5.03 -48.76 2.74
N GLN A 683 4.05 -49.43 2.15
CA GLN A 683 4.20 -50.76 1.57
C GLN A 683 3.94 -50.72 0.07
N ILE A 684 4.66 -51.56 -0.68
CA ILE A 684 4.33 -51.82 -2.08
C ILE A 684 3.38 -53.00 -2.13
N TYR A 685 2.18 -52.80 -2.68
CA TYR A 685 1.22 -53.86 -2.97
C TYR A 685 1.02 -53.97 -4.48
N ARG A 686 1.44 -55.11 -5.06
CA ARG A 686 1.36 -55.39 -6.50
C ARG A 686 1.99 -54.32 -7.41
N GLY A 687 3.09 -53.71 -6.97
CA GLY A 687 3.79 -52.66 -7.71
C GLY A 687 3.35 -51.24 -7.35
N PHE A 688 2.28 -51.06 -6.55
CA PHE A 688 1.76 -49.73 -6.21
C PHE A 688 1.99 -49.38 -4.73
N LEU A 689 2.26 -48.12 -4.43
CA LEU A 689 2.42 -47.65 -3.05
C LEU A 689 1.08 -47.64 -2.31
N ARG A 690 1.08 -48.14 -1.08
CA ARG A 690 -0.05 -48.05 -0.16
C ARG A 690 0.42 -47.70 1.25
N LEU A 691 -0.40 -46.93 1.93
CA LEU A 691 -0.23 -46.63 3.34
C LEU A 691 -0.87 -47.76 4.16
N ALA A 692 -0.06 -48.50 4.90
CA ALA A 692 -0.52 -49.64 5.68
C ALA A 692 -0.58 -49.30 7.17
N VAL A 693 -1.71 -49.63 7.80
CA VAL A 693 -1.87 -49.50 9.25
C VAL A 693 -1.30 -50.73 9.97
N GLU A 694 -0.15 -50.57 10.62
CA GLU A 694 0.43 -51.57 11.53
C GLU A 694 0.11 -51.24 13.00
N ASN A 695 0.37 -52.18 13.92
CA ASN A 695 0.03 -52.07 15.36
C ASN A 695 0.63 -50.85 16.09
N LYS A 696 1.59 -50.16 15.49
CA LYS A 696 2.22 -48.95 16.05
C LYS A 696 1.63 -47.64 15.50
N MET A 697 0.79 -47.72 14.47
CA MET A 697 0.24 -46.55 13.82
C MET A 697 -0.97 -46.04 14.61
N GLN A 698 -0.96 -44.75 14.94
CA GLN A 698 -2.07 -44.09 15.64
C GLN A 698 -2.79 -43.16 14.67
N ILE A 699 -4.11 -43.31 14.56
CA ILE A 699 -4.98 -42.47 13.76
C ILE A 699 -5.78 -41.58 14.71
N LYS A 700 -5.71 -40.27 14.54
CA LYS A 700 -6.53 -39.31 15.29
C LYS A 700 -7.31 -38.44 14.32
N VAL A 701 -8.59 -38.24 14.60
CA VAL A 701 -9.40 -37.25 13.87
C VAL A 701 -9.03 -35.87 14.39
N ALA A 702 -8.68 -34.95 13.49
CA ALA A 702 -8.39 -33.56 13.82
C ALA A 702 -9.66 -32.70 13.75
N GLU A 703 -9.60 -31.52 14.36
CA GLU A 703 -10.60 -30.48 14.11
C GLU A 703 -10.60 -30.10 12.62
N PRO A 704 -11.77 -29.74 12.05
CA PRO A 704 -11.89 -29.42 10.63
C PRO A 704 -10.97 -28.24 10.26
N MET A 705 -10.05 -28.49 9.35
CA MET A 705 -9.08 -27.56 8.77
C MET A 705 -9.28 -27.58 7.26
N GLU A 706 -9.67 -26.47 6.66
CA GLU A 706 -9.88 -26.45 5.21
C GLU A 706 -8.54 -26.38 4.47
N PHE A 707 -8.19 -27.48 3.78
CA PHE A 707 -7.23 -27.50 2.70
C PHE A 707 -7.77 -28.35 1.54
N ASP A 708 -7.43 -27.93 0.33
CA ASP A 708 -7.74 -28.64 -0.91
C ASP A 708 -6.73 -29.76 -1.13
N VAL A 709 -7.23 -30.93 -1.52
CA VAL A 709 -6.40 -32.10 -1.84
C VAL A 709 -6.17 -32.11 -3.33
N ASP A 710 -4.93 -32.33 -3.75
CA ASP A 710 -4.62 -32.56 -5.16
C ASP A 710 -5.06 -33.98 -5.55
N ASP A 711 -6.21 -34.08 -6.21
CA ASP A 711 -6.82 -35.33 -6.66
C ASP A 711 -6.52 -35.67 -8.12
N ASP A 712 -5.55 -34.99 -8.76
CA ASP A 712 -5.09 -35.32 -10.10
C ASP A 712 -4.50 -36.74 -10.17
N GLU A 713 -4.80 -37.46 -11.26
CA GLU A 713 -4.36 -38.86 -11.45
C GLU A 713 -2.82 -39.00 -11.46
N ASP A 714 -2.11 -37.96 -11.93
CA ASP A 714 -0.64 -37.93 -12.00
C ASP A 714 0.01 -37.75 -10.61
N CYS A 715 -0.71 -37.20 -9.63
CA CYS A 715 -0.27 -36.98 -8.26
C CYS A 715 -0.71 -38.12 -7.31
N ASN A 716 -1.34 -39.17 -7.84
CA ASN A 716 -1.74 -40.34 -7.08
C ASN A 716 -0.61 -41.38 -6.98
N LEU A 717 0.04 -41.44 -5.82
CA LEU A 717 1.14 -42.38 -5.58
C LEU A 717 0.72 -43.85 -5.61
N SER A 718 -0.56 -44.14 -5.45
CA SER A 718 -1.10 -45.50 -5.59
C SER A 718 -1.40 -45.91 -7.03
N LEU A 719 -1.21 -45.01 -8.01
CA LEU A 719 -1.28 -45.30 -9.44
C LEU A 719 0.11 -45.39 -10.10
N ALA A 720 1.15 -44.84 -9.46
CA ALA A 720 2.53 -44.96 -9.90
C ALA A 720 3.11 -46.38 -9.63
N GLU A 721 3.83 -46.94 -10.60
CA GLU A 721 4.44 -48.27 -10.53
C GLU A 721 5.87 -48.19 -9.97
N TYR A 722 6.16 -48.97 -8.92
CA TYR A 722 7.44 -49.01 -8.22
C TYR A 722 8.04 -50.41 -8.20
N ASP A 723 9.32 -50.51 -8.57
CA ASP A 723 10.08 -51.74 -8.50
C ASP A 723 10.60 -51.99 -7.07
N ALA A 724 10.26 -53.15 -6.51
CA ALA A 724 10.80 -53.60 -5.24
C ALA A 724 12.25 -54.06 -5.40
N ILE A 725 13.23 -53.22 -5.02
CA ILE A 725 14.63 -53.65 -4.90
C ILE A 725 14.73 -54.66 -3.75
N ARG A 726 14.69 -55.96 -4.06
CA ARG A 726 14.99 -57.03 -3.10
C ARG A 726 16.42 -56.85 -2.59
N LYS A 727 16.59 -56.35 -1.37
CA LYS A 727 17.84 -56.52 -0.63
C LYS A 727 17.96 -58.01 -0.27
N TYR A 728 18.91 -58.70 -0.90
CA TYR A 728 19.30 -60.08 -0.57
C TYR A 728 20.05 -60.14 0.75
#